data_AF-A0A1Y4GFN6-F1
#
_entry.id   AF-A0A1Y4GFN6-F1
#
_cell.length_a   1.000
_cell.length_b   1.000
_cell.length_c   1.000
_cell.angle_alpha   90.00
_cell.angle_beta   90.00
_cell.angle_gamma   90.00
#
_symmetry.space_group_name_H-M   'P 1'
#
loop_
_entity.id
_entity.type
_entity.pdbx_description
1 polymer ?
#
loop_
_entity_poly.entity_id
_entity_poly.type
_entity_poly.pdbx_seq_one_letter_code
_entity_poly.pdbx_strand_id
1 'polypeptide(L)'
;MRFRRVLSRNRRGANRKIVRHNLAFHGCRNVGRMRQEGWIVVGDSAAIGMANSLRPLSARREKGNAMPSLLSQGPRSRMLAAEKGEIMSAEVLEAQKWLNSTYGGRAGYQRVEETGLPGSATSAALVSALQIELGMSTVTGVFGEQTEAACDANRISIGDSGNQVKIIQYGLFSKGYNPGEVTGIYNGTTGLAVQSIIADAGVSVLADASIGSMAMKAILGVDEYKLLAGGDPKVRSIQQDLNSRYRSYSGLCACDGYYGRSTNTALIYAIQAEEGMPTDMATGFFGPSTKTYLPDLWQPGQWGMNGNYTDAQIANFTRLAQYALYCVGVDRYTGGSGSKYDPGAMNGSQGASTLSALHAFQSDYALAQRDMVGLDEWMGLLVSTGNPNRDGLACDCATQLVTPDLVAALYNDEYRIVGRYLTGTVGGGANKRPKNLTSSEIQTIFAGGMSLFCIFQDDADWWQDHDDLSGYFGYSRGFSDAQKAVNAAYSLGVPRGEYIYFAVDYDFMEGEVWSKVVPHFQGVNAYMAAVGSPYRIGIYSARNTCGIVSAQGLASSSFVSDMSTGYSGNLGYPLPSNWAFDQIQEYTNSAGFGIDKNVTSGRYMGFSSVTEGQVPPGACYLVDLDYYSTLKESTSTMRDILWSDDWLGRSSADYGSGLATAAMALSALAYSDSGLVSAGLQKIGFPSGSIFSGSVAGEGPVGYHFASKRVTVGSSTANFAVAIIRGTSNRAEWESNMDMSGGSATASEHRGFRLATDGVYEAFISWMNAHVR
;
A
#
# COMPACT_ATOMS: atom_id res chain seq x y z
N MET A 1 9.48 -37.37 -41.97
CA MET A 1 9.99 -38.72 -42.32
C MET A 1 9.51 -39.75 -41.29
N ARG A 2 9.50 -41.05 -41.64
CA ARG A 2 8.96 -42.14 -40.78
C ARG A 2 9.97 -42.54 -39.68
N PHE A 3 9.48 -42.97 -38.51
CA PHE A 3 9.69 -44.36 -38.05
C PHE A 3 8.61 -44.79 -37.04
N ARG A 4 8.09 -46.01 -37.20
CA ARG A 4 7.17 -46.67 -36.27
C ARG A 4 7.95 -47.64 -35.37
N ARG A 5 7.49 -47.84 -34.13
CA ARG A 5 7.30 -49.21 -33.61
C ARG A 5 6.21 -49.28 -32.55
N VAL A 6 5.50 -50.40 -32.57
CA VAL A 6 4.39 -50.79 -31.70
C VAL A 6 4.87 -51.98 -30.87
N LEU A 7 4.44 -52.10 -29.60
CA LEU A 7 3.92 -53.36 -29.03
C LEU A 7 3.37 -53.18 -27.61
N SER A 8 2.53 -54.12 -27.19
CA SER A 8 1.65 -54.07 -26.01
C SER A 8 1.88 -55.25 -25.07
N ARG A 9 1.57 -55.11 -23.76
CA ARG A 9 0.62 -55.97 -23.00
C ARG A 9 0.77 -55.96 -21.45
N ASN A 10 -0.37 -55.69 -20.79
CA ASN A 10 -0.99 -56.42 -19.66
C ASN A 10 -0.30 -56.74 -18.29
N ARG A 11 -0.89 -56.14 -17.25
CA ARG A 11 -1.57 -56.75 -16.06
C ARG A 11 -0.79 -57.25 -14.82
N ARG A 12 -1.53 -57.14 -13.68
CA ARG A 12 -1.33 -57.64 -12.30
C ARG A 12 -0.37 -56.75 -11.46
N GLY A 13 -0.68 -56.28 -10.24
CA GLY A 13 -1.92 -56.32 -9.42
C GLY A 13 -1.78 -57.11 -8.11
N ALA A 14 -1.86 -56.43 -6.95
CA ALA A 14 -2.18 -57.02 -5.64
C ALA A 14 -2.45 -55.94 -4.56
N ASN A 15 -3.45 -56.16 -3.70
CA ASN A 15 -3.73 -55.38 -2.48
C ASN A 15 -2.81 -55.78 -1.32
N ARG A 16 -2.62 -54.90 -0.32
CA ARG A 16 -2.54 -55.31 1.10
C ARG A 16 -3.14 -54.26 2.06
N LYS A 17 -3.92 -54.75 3.03
CA LYS A 17 -4.57 -54.00 4.13
C LYS A 17 -3.67 -54.00 5.38
N ILE A 18 -3.67 -52.91 6.15
CA ILE A 18 -3.45 -52.89 7.62
C ILE A 18 -4.39 -51.78 8.16
N VAL A 19 -5.59 -52.12 8.65
CA VAL A 19 -5.98 -52.34 10.08
C VAL A 19 -5.95 -51.06 10.94
N ARG A 20 -7.14 -50.64 11.40
CA ARG A 20 -7.37 -49.63 12.45
C ARG A 20 -7.27 -50.25 13.84
N HIS A 21 -6.99 -49.44 14.87
CA HIS A 21 -7.52 -49.60 16.23
C HIS A 21 -7.83 -48.22 16.83
N ASN A 22 -8.94 -48.12 17.57
CA ASN A 22 -9.33 -46.97 18.40
C ASN A 22 -9.38 -47.44 19.86
N LEU A 23 -9.08 -46.56 20.82
CA LEU A 23 -9.56 -46.66 22.21
C LEU A 23 -9.39 -45.31 22.94
N ALA A 24 -10.35 -44.95 23.80
CA ALA A 24 -10.39 -43.69 24.56
C ALA A 24 -11.21 -43.85 25.86
N PHE A 25 -10.73 -43.34 27.02
CA PHE A 25 -11.40 -43.14 28.33
C PHE A 25 -10.46 -42.28 29.25
N HIS A 26 -10.86 -41.59 30.34
CA HIS A 26 -12.01 -40.67 30.59
C HIS A 26 -11.84 -39.95 31.98
N GLY A 27 -12.37 -38.73 32.14
CA GLY A 27 -12.56 -38.03 33.45
C GLY A 27 -11.57 -36.88 33.76
N CYS A 28 -11.99 -35.63 34.06
CA CYS A 28 -12.74 -35.07 35.23
C CYS A 28 -11.88 -34.91 36.52
N ARG A 29 -11.92 -33.81 37.29
CA ARG A 29 -12.60 -32.48 37.17
C ARG A 29 -12.11 -31.50 38.29
N ASN A 30 -12.44 -30.21 38.15
CA ASN A 30 -12.53 -29.15 39.19
C ASN A 30 -11.22 -28.52 39.75
N VAL A 31 -11.20 -27.28 40.29
CA VAL A 31 -11.88 -25.97 40.01
C VAL A 31 -11.06 -24.92 40.81
N GLY A 32 -10.76 -23.75 40.24
CA GLY A 32 -10.22 -22.60 40.99
C GLY A 32 -10.20 -21.30 40.18
N ARG A 33 -11.13 -20.38 40.45
CA ARG A 33 -11.15 -19.04 39.82
C ARG A 33 -10.25 -18.07 40.61
N MET A 34 -9.44 -17.27 39.94
CA MET A 34 -9.27 -15.84 40.26
C MET A 34 -8.70 -15.04 39.07
N ARG A 35 -9.46 -13.99 38.71
CA ARG A 35 -9.18 -12.72 37.99
C ARG A 35 -8.02 -12.62 36.97
N GLN A 36 -8.37 -12.15 35.77
CA GLN A 36 -7.49 -11.55 34.76
C GLN A 36 -7.21 -10.08 35.10
N GLU A 37 -6.00 -9.58 34.86
CA GLU A 37 -5.68 -8.24 34.32
C GLU A 37 -4.26 -8.27 33.66
N GLY A 38 -4.10 -7.66 32.47
CA GLY A 38 -2.84 -7.06 31.99
C GLY A 38 -2.01 -7.78 30.90
N TRP A 39 -1.42 -7.01 29.96
CA TRP A 39 -0.53 -7.47 28.86
C TRP A 39 0.80 -6.65 28.78
N ILE A 40 1.87 -7.30 28.30
CA ILE A 40 3.10 -6.83 27.58
C ILE A 40 3.96 -5.67 28.17
N VAL A 41 5.18 -6.03 28.61
CA VAL A 41 6.46 -5.81 27.86
C VAL A 41 7.23 -7.15 27.94
N VAL A 42 7.82 -7.64 26.84
CA VAL A 42 8.16 -9.07 26.64
C VAL A 42 9.03 -9.64 27.78
N GLY A 43 8.73 -10.82 28.36
CA GLY A 43 7.75 -11.84 27.97
C GLY A 43 6.61 -12.08 28.98
N ASP A 44 5.63 -12.93 28.70
CA ASP A 44 5.46 -13.82 27.53
C ASP A 44 3.96 -14.12 27.28
N SER A 45 3.66 -14.64 26.09
CA SER A 45 2.33 -15.13 25.66
C SER A 45 1.85 -16.40 26.38
N ALA A 46 0.52 -16.57 26.55
CA ALA A 46 -0.22 -17.85 26.51
C ALA A 46 -1.74 -17.59 26.70
N ALA A 47 -2.66 -17.92 25.77
CA ALA A 47 -3.21 -19.26 25.43
C ALA A 47 -4.10 -19.86 26.58
N ILE A 48 -5.21 -20.58 26.37
CA ILE A 48 -5.67 -21.51 25.30
C ILE A 48 -7.21 -21.49 25.19
N GLY A 49 -7.77 -21.77 24.00
CA GLY A 49 -9.19 -22.18 23.82
C GLY A 49 -9.45 -22.96 22.53
N MET A 50 -9.47 -24.29 22.59
CA MET A 50 -9.70 -25.17 21.42
C MET A 50 -11.17 -25.30 21.00
N ALA A 51 -11.48 -25.29 19.69
CA ALA A 51 -12.06 -26.45 18.98
C ALA A 51 -12.46 -26.19 17.49
N ASN A 52 -11.93 -27.01 16.58
CA ASN A 52 -12.51 -27.50 15.30
C ASN A 52 -13.38 -26.58 14.39
N SER A 53 -12.93 -26.32 13.15
CA SER A 53 -13.46 -27.04 11.96
C SER A 53 -12.79 -26.74 10.60
N LEU A 54 -12.26 -27.81 9.98
CA LEU A 54 -12.17 -28.14 8.54
C LEU A 54 -12.52 -27.08 7.45
N ARG A 55 -11.54 -26.67 6.61
CA ARG A 55 -11.39 -27.06 5.17
C ARG A 55 -10.28 -26.27 4.42
N PRO A 56 -9.68 -26.84 3.36
CA PRO A 56 -8.76 -26.13 2.45
C PRO A 56 -9.50 -25.52 1.25
N LEU A 57 -9.02 -24.36 0.74
CA LEU A 57 -9.53 -23.74 -0.49
C LEU A 57 -8.40 -23.23 -1.40
N SER A 58 -7.75 -24.15 -2.12
CA SER A 58 -7.12 -23.84 -3.40
C SER A 58 -8.18 -23.87 -4.51
N ALA A 59 -8.93 -22.79 -4.68
CA ALA A 59 -9.85 -22.62 -5.80
C ALA A 59 -10.12 -21.14 -6.10
N ARG A 60 -9.51 -20.60 -7.16
CA ARG A 60 -10.07 -19.40 -7.82
C ARG A 60 -11.49 -19.74 -8.26
N ARG A 61 -12.47 -19.00 -7.75
CA ARG A 61 -13.83 -18.94 -8.30
C ARG A 61 -14.15 -17.49 -8.59
N GLU A 62 -14.21 -17.17 -9.88
CA GLU A 62 -15.00 -16.06 -10.36
C GLU A 62 -16.46 -16.32 -9.96
N LYS A 63 -17.00 -15.54 -9.00
CA LYS A 63 -18.45 -15.32 -8.83
C LYS A 63 -18.74 -14.02 -8.07
N GLY A 64 -19.27 -13.04 -8.80
CA GLY A 64 -20.43 -12.25 -8.37
C GLY A 64 -20.18 -11.06 -7.44
N ASN A 65 -20.39 -9.87 -8.00
CA ASN A 65 -20.82 -8.64 -7.34
C ASN A 65 -20.26 -8.37 -5.93
N ALA A 66 -19.04 -7.84 -5.88
CA ALA A 66 -18.64 -6.99 -4.76
C ALA A 66 -19.55 -5.74 -4.73
N MET A 67 -20.06 -5.40 -3.56
CA MET A 67 -20.75 -4.13 -3.31
C MET A 67 -19.83 -2.95 -3.67
N PRO A 68 -20.31 -1.90 -4.36
CA PRO A 68 -19.53 -0.67 -4.53
C PRO A 68 -19.34 0.02 -3.16
N SER A 69 -18.10 0.11 -2.67
CA SER A 69 -17.80 0.85 -1.43
C SER A 69 -17.79 2.36 -1.67
N LEU A 70 -18.47 3.10 -0.80
CA LEU A 70 -18.88 4.51 -0.96
C LEU A 70 -17.76 5.53 -0.61
N LEU A 71 -16.56 5.40 -1.17
CA LEU A 71 -15.43 6.32 -0.90
C LEU A 71 -14.64 6.70 -2.16
N SER A 72 -15.26 7.47 -3.07
CA SER A 72 -14.62 8.00 -4.30
C SER A 72 -14.16 9.47 -4.21
N GLN A 73 -14.24 10.10 -3.03
CA GLN A 73 -13.78 11.48 -2.79
C GLN A 73 -12.42 11.45 -2.07
N GLY A 74 -11.37 11.94 -2.74
CA GLY A 74 -9.99 11.88 -2.25
C GLY A 74 -9.70 12.83 -1.08
N PRO A 75 -8.84 12.47 -0.10
CA PRO A 75 -8.47 13.34 1.02
C PRO A 75 -7.86 14.66 0.63
N ARG A 76 -7.40 14.82 -0.63
CA ARG A 76 -6.96 16.10 -1.14
C ARG A 76 -8.06 17.16 -1.05
N SER A 77 -9.34 16.80 -1.29
CA SER A 77 -10.46 17.70 -1.02
C SER A 77 -10.65 17.91 0.48
N ARG A 78 -10.62 16.87 1.32
CA ARG A 78 -10.78 17.02 2.79
C ARG A 78 -9.71 17.89 3.47
N MET A 79 -8.43 17.74 3.11
CA MET A 79 -7.34 18.53 3.69
C MET A 79 -7.33 19.97 3.17
N LEU A 80 -7.56 20.17 1.86
CA LEU A 80 -7.68 21.53 1.30
C LEU A 80 -8.97 22.23 1.75
N ALA A 81 -10.06 21.51 1.99
CA ALA A 81 -11.31 22.05 2.53
C ALA A 81 -11.13 22.53 3.98
N ALA A 82 -10.40 21.76 4.80
CA ALA A 82 -10.04 22.16 6.16
C ALA A 82 -9.14 23.41 6.20
N GLU A 83 -8.21 23.57 5.24
CA GLU A 83 -7.33 24.75 5.16
C GLU A 83 -7.95 25.95 4.42
N LYS A 84 -8.96 25.76 3.56
CA LYS A 84 -9.57 26.83 2.74
C LYS A 84 -10.99 27.23 3.11
N GLY A 85 -11.59 26.60 4.11
CA GLY A 85 -12.93 26.96 4.60
C GLY A 85 -14.01 26.78 3.53
N GLU A 86 -14.20 25.53 3.08
CA GLU A 86 -15.39 25.22 2.29
C GLU A 86 -16.66 25.65 3.03
N ILE A 87 -17.52 26.39 2.34
CA ILE A 87 -18.68 27.03 2.94
C ILE A 87 -19.69 25.93 3.30
N MET A 88 -19.81 25.66 4.61
CA MET A 88 -20.86 24.85 5.21
C MET A 88 -22.22 25.28 4.65
N SER A 89 -22.86 24.43 3.82
CA SER A 89 -24.16 24.77 3.24
C SER A 89 -25.24 24.59 4.30
N ALA A 90 -26.00 25.65 4.54
CA ALA A 90 -27.16 25.60 5.44
C ALA A 90 -28.22 24.62 4.92
N GLU A 91 -28.36 24.53 3.60
CA GLU A 91 -29.29 23.69 2.86
C GLU A 91 -28.88 22.21 2.90
N VAL A 92 -27.59 21.90 2.82
CA VAL A 92 -27.07 20.53 3.02
C VAL A 92 -27.17 20.11 4.49
N LEU A 93 -26.95 21.03 5.43
CA LEU A 93 -27.15 20.76 6.86
C LEU A 93 -28.64 20.53 7.17
N GLU A 94 -29.54 21.29 6.55
CA GLU A 94 -30.99 21.08 6.60
C GLU A 94 -31.38 19.72 6.00
N ALA A 95 -30.81 19.36 4.84
CA ALA A 95 -31.01 18.06 4.20
C ALA A 95 -30.66 16.90 5.14
N GLN A 96 -29.45 16.91 5.73
CA GLN A 96 -28.96 15.87 6.63
C GLN A 96 -29.86 15.73 7.87
N LYS A 97 -30.27 16.86 8.47
CA LYS A 97 -31.21 16.90 9.60
C LYS A 97 -32.58 16.37 9.23
N TRP A 98 -33.13 16.80 8.09
CA TRP A 98 -34.43 16.37 7.60
C TRP A 98 -34.45 14.87 7.29
N LEU A 99 -33.41 14.35 6.62
CA LEU A 99 -33.24 12.93 6.31
C LEU A 99 -33.18 12.11 7.61
N ASN A 100 -32.31 12.49 8.55
CA ASN A 100 -32.20 11.81 9.84
C ASN A 100 -33.50 11.85 10.64
N SER A 101 -34.21 12.97 10.67
CA SER A 101 -35.47 13.11 11.40
C SER A 101 -36.63 12.35 10.73
N THR A 102 -36.65 12.23 9.40
CA THR A 102 -37.76 11.62 8.64
C THR A 102 -37.58 10.11 8.50
N TYR A 103 -36.35 9.65 8.29
CA TYR A 103 -36.04 8.26 7.97
C TYR A 103 -35.23 7.52 9.04
N GLY A 104 -34.73 8.20 10.09
CA GLY A 104 -33.86 7.59 11.12
C GLY A 104 -34.43 6.37 11.84
N GLY A 105 -35.77 6.22 11.88
CA GLY A 105 -36.46 5.04 12.43
C GLY A 105 -36.89 3.99 11.39
N ARG A 106 -36.53 4.14 10.11
CA ARG A 106 -36.92 3.24 9.01
C ARG A 106 -35.84 2.18 8.78
N ALA A 107 -36.25 0.94 8.58
CA ALA A 107 -35.31 -0.16 8.31
C ALA A 107 -34.50 0.09 7.03
N GLY A 108 -33.17 -0.06 7.13
CA GLY A 108 -32.22 0.09 6.01
C GLY A 108 -31.87 1.54 5.64
N TYR A 109 -32.42 2.56 6.31
CA TYR A 109 -31.97 3.95 6.12
C TYR A 109 -30.51 4.13 6.56
N GLN A 110 -29.71 4.79 5.72
CA GLN A 110 -28.31 5.11 6.01
C GLN A 110 -28.23 6.45 6.72
N ARG A 111 -27.95 6.46 8.02
CA ARG A 111 -27.83 7.71 8.80
C ARG A 111 -26.57 8.48 8.40
N VAL A 112 -26.70 9.79 8.22
CA VAL A 112 -25.61 10.70 7.84
C VAL A 112 -25.25 11.65 9.00
N GLU A 113 -23.98 12.04 9.11
CA GLU A 113 -23.55 13.06 10.06
C GLU A 113 -24.02 14.46 9.61
N GLU A 114 -24.50 15.27 10.55
CA GLU A 114 -25.10 16.59 10.28
C GLU A 114 -23.99 17.67 10.21
N THR A 115 -23.12 17.53 9.21
CA THR A 115 -21.91 18.34 9.00
C THR A 115 -22.11 19.52 8.06
N GLY A 116 -23.21 19.62 7.32
CA GLY A 116 -23.39 20.63 6.26
C GLY A 116 -22.49 20.44 5.04
N LEU A 117 -21.73 19.33 4.99
CA LEU A 117 -20.85 18.98 3.87
C LEU A 117 -21.52 17.93 2.96
N PRO A 118 -21.50 18.12 1.63
CA PRO A 118 -21.95 17.10 0.69
C PRO A 118 -20.95 15.94 0.61
N GLY A 119 -21.32 14.86 -0.10
CA GLY A 119 -20.44 13.72 -0.33
C GLY A 119 -21.16 12.38 -0.28
N SER A 120 -20.40 11.28 -0.39
CA SER A 120 -20.95 9.93 -0.57
C SER A 120 -21.88 9.47 0.56
N ALA A 121 -21.65 9.90 1.80
CA ALA A 121 -22.55 9.61 2.93
C ALA A 121 -23.91 10.32 2.78
N THR A 122 -23.90 11.59 2.36
CA THR A 122 -25.13 12.37 2.07
C THR A 122 -25.87 11.78 0.87
N SER A 123 -25.17 11.40 -0.20
CA SER A 123 -25.74 10.66 -1.33
C SER A 123 -26.37 9.33 -0.89
N ALA A 124 -25.68 8.53 -0.08
CA ALA A 124 -26.21 7.25 0.39
C ALA A 124 -27.46 7.40 1.26
N ALA A 125 -27.50 8.43 2.12
CA ALA A 125 -28.70 8.78 2.90
C ALA A 125 -29.87 9.17 1.98
N LEU A 126 -29.65 10.08 1.02
CA LEU A 126 -30.63 10.49 0.02
C LEU A 126 -31.18 9.31 -0.81
N VAL A 127 -30.30 8.42 -1.28
CA VAL A 127 -30.69 7.23 -2.04
C VAL A 127 -31.47 6.25 -1.17
N SER A 128 -31.05 6.03 0.08
CA SER A 128 -31.80 5.14 0.99
C SER A 128 -33.20 5.70 1.32
N ALA A 129 -33.33 7.01 1.47
CA ALA A 129 -34.62 7.70 1.60
C ALA A 129 -35.50 7.51 0.35
N LEU A 130 -34.94 7.68 -0.86
CA LEU A 130 -35.68 7.45 -2.11
C LEU A 130 -36.16 6.00 -2.23
N GLN A 131 -35.31 5.01 -1.92
CA GLN A 131 -35.67 3.59 -1.93
C GLN A 131 -36.83 3.29 -0.97
N ILE A 132 -36.89 3.97 0.18
CA ILE A 132 -37.99 3.86 1.15
C ILE A 132 -39.28 4.48 0.60
N GLU A 133 -39.23 5.65 -0.05
CA GLU A 133 -40.40 6.30 -0.66
C GLU A 133 -40.93 5.52 -1.87
N LEU A 134 -40.05 4.88 -2.65
CA LEU A 134 -40.41 3.95 -3.74
C LEU A 134 -40.95 2.59 -3.25
N GLY A 135 -41.06 2.38 -1.93
CA GLY A 135 -41.58 1.15 -1.34
C GLY A 135 -40.70 -0.09 -1.58
N MET A 136 -39.40 0.09 -1.83
CA MET A 136 -38.48 -1.02 -2.09
C MET A 136 -38.29 -1.90 -0.86
N SER A 137 -38.31 -3.23 -1.05
CA SER A 137 -38.10 -4.22 0.02
C SER A 137 -36.65 -4.31 0.51
N THR A 138 -35.69 -3.92 -0.33
CA THR A 138 -34.26 -3.85 0.00
C THR A 138 -33.81 -2.41 -0.13
N VAL A 139 -33.38 -1.82 0.99
CA VAL A 139 -32.80 -0.47 1.06
C VAL A 139 -31.30 -0.62 1.30
N THR A 140 -30.49 -0.02 0.44
CA THR A 140 -29.03 -0.16 0.43
C THR A 140 -28.31 1.18 0.54
N GLY A 141 -28.93 2.27 0.07
CA GLY A 141 -28.23 3.54 -0.19
C GLY A 141 -27.38 3.54 -1.47
N VAL A 142 -27.48 2.49 -2.31
CA VAL A 142 -26.75 2.36 -3.58
C VAL A 142 -27.72 2.42 -4.76
N PHE A 143 -27.48 3.36 -5.68
CA PHE A 143 -28.33 3.58 -6.86
C PHE A 143 -27.98 2.58 -7.99
N GLY A 144 -28.53 1.37 -7.90
CA GLY A 144 -28.38 0.31 -8.91
C GLY A 144 -29.65 0.05 -9.72
N GLU A 145 -29.59 -0.96 -10.59
CA GLU A 145 -30.64 -1.34 -11.56
C GLU A 145 -32.07 -1.42 -10.97
N GLN A 146 -32.22 -1.93 -9.74
CA GLN A 146 -33.53 -2.01 -9.07
C GLN A 146 -34.10 -0.63 -8.73
N THR A 147 -33.24 0.32 -8.34
CA THR A 147 -33.63 1.71 -8.08
C THR A 147 -33.87 2.45 -9.39
N GLU A 148 -33.11 2.16 -10.44
CA GLU A 148 -33.35 2.70 -11.79
C GLU A 148 -34.73 2.28 -12.32
N ALA A 149 -35.02 0.97 -12.33
CA ALA A 149 -36.32 0.45 -12.75
C ALA A 149 -37.49 1.01 -11.91
N ALA A 150 -37.31 1.15 -10.59
CA ALA A 150 -38.32 1.75 -9.71
C ALA A 150 -38.55 3.24 -10.00
N CYS A 151 -37.51 4.01 -10.35
CA CYS A 151 -37.64 5.41 -10.76
C CYS A 151 -38.35 5.56 -12.12
N ASP A 152 -38.01 4.73 -13.10
CA ASP A 152 -38.65 4.80 -14.41
C ASP A 152 -40.12 4.33 -14.40
N ALA A 153 -40.51 3.50 -13.42
CA ALA A 153 -41.91 3.15 -13.14
C ALA A 153 -42.67 4.24 -12.36
N ASN A 154 -41.98 5.14 -11.65
CA ASN A 154 -42.56 6.16 -10.76
C ASN A 154 -41.95 7.55 -11.03
N ARG A 155 -42.10 8.02 -12.27
CA ARG A 155 -41.48 9.27 -12.77
C ARG A 155 -42.12 10.51 -12.14
N ILE A 156 -41.29 11.50 -11.77
CA ILE A 156 -41.74 12.75 -11.13
C ILE A 156 -41.86 13.88 -12.16
N SER A 157 -43.00 14.58 -12.17
CA SER A 157 -43.39 15.59 -13.16
C SER A 157 -43.78 16.93 -12.53
N ILE A 158 -43.88 17.99 -13.34
CA ILE A 158 -44.30 19.33 -12.86
C ILE A 158 -45.70 19.25 -12.24
N GLY A 159 -45.80 19.68 -10.98
CA GLY A 159 -47.01 19.61 -10.16
C GLY A 159 -47.01 18.50 -9.11
N ASP A 160 -46.14 17.50 -9.22
CA ASP A 160 -46.02 16.45 -8.18
C ASP A 160 -45.50 17.02 -6.87
N SER A 161 -45.81 16.33 -5.76
CA SER A 161 -45.43 16.78 -4.42
C SER A 161 -45.20 15.63 -3.44
N GLY A 162 -44.48 15.92 -2.36
CA GLY A 162 -44.19 14.99 -1.28
C GLY A 162 -42.68 14.82 -1.01
N ASN A 163 -42.35 13.78 -0.26
CA ASN A 163 -40.99 13.52 0.19
C ASN A 163 -40.01 13.22 -0.95
N GLN A 164 -40.44 12.51 -2.01
CA GLN A 164 -39.62 12.26 -3.20
C GLN A 164 -39.13 13.57 -3.83
N VAL A 165 -39.98 14.61 -3.86
CA VAL A 165 -39.61 15.93 -4.36
C VAL A 165 -38.64 16.64 -3.41
N LYS A 166 -38.82 16.51 -2.08
CA LYS A 166 -37.84 17.03 -1.12
C LYS A 166 -36.47 16.37 -1.28
N ILE A 167 -36.43 15.06 -1.52
CA ILE A 167 -35.18 14.33 -1.81
C ILE A 167 -34.52 14.86 -3.09
N ILE A 168 -35.28 15.13 -4.15
CA ILE A 168 -34.78 15.79 -5.37
C ILE A 168 -34.21 17.17 -5.05
N GLN A 169 -34.93 18.01 -4.31
CA GLN A 169 -34.52 19.37 -3.97
C GLN A 169 -33.24 19.38 -3.12
N TYR A 170 -33.16 18.56 -2.08
CA TYR A 170 -31.96 18.41 -1.25
C TYR A 170 -30.78 17.77 -2.00
N GLY A 171 -31.05 16.84 -2.92
CA GLY A 171 -30.02 16.28 -3.81
C GLY A 171 -29.42 17.35 -4.73
N LEU A 172 -30.26 18.20 -5.34
CA LEU A 172 -29.80 19.32 -6.16
C LEU A 172 -28.92 20.28 -5.35
N PHE A 173 -29.32 20.66 -4.13
CA PHE A 173 -28.48 21.46 -3.24
C PHE A 173 -27.15 20.77 -2.91
N SER A 174 -27.18 19.46 -2.61
CA SER A 174 -25.98 18.66 -2.35
C SER A 174 -25.02 18.58 -3.55
N LYS A 175 -25.55 18.77 -4.77
CA LYS A 175 -24.80 18.86 -6.04
C LYS A 175 -24.48 20.31 -6.45
N GLY A 176 -24.79 21.31 -5.61
CA GLY A 176 -24.55 22.72 -5.88
C GLY A 176 -25.47 23.36 -6.94
N TYR A 177 -26.66 22.80 -7.18
CA TYR A 177 -27.71 23.39 -8.01
C TYR A 177 -28.83 23.91 -7.11
N ASN A 178 -29.37 25.11 -7.40
CA ASN A 178 -30.39 25.74 -6.57
C ASN A 178 -31.81 25.47 -7.12
N PRO A 179 -32.62 24.58 -6.50
CA PRO A 179 -33.99 24.29 -6.90
C PRO A 179 -35.03 25.33 -6.45
N GLY A 180 -34.62 26.38 -5.72
CA GLY A 180 -35.50 27.26 -4.95
C GLY A 180 -35.78 26.71 -3.54
N GLU A 181 -36.86 27.17 -2.92
CA GLU A 181 -37.28 26.72 -1.59
C GLU A 181 -37.66 25.22 -1.55
N VAL A 182 -37.27 24.52 -0.48
CA VAL A 182 -37.56 23.07 -0.28
C VAL A 182 -39.00 22.84 0.17
N THR A 183 -39.92 23.20 -0.70
CA THR A 183 -41.37 23.08 -0.53
C THR A 183 -41.85 21.63 -0.59
N GLY A 184 -41.10 20.73 -1.24
CA GLY A 184 -41.60 19.42 -1.62
C GLY A 184 -42.66 19.47 -2.73
N ILE A 185 -42.69 20.53 -3.55
CA ILE A 185 -43.53 20.66 -4.75
C ILE A 185 -42.61 20.84 -5.96
N TYR A 186 -42.78 20.01 -6.99
CA TYR A 186 -41.91 20.03 -8.16
C TYR A 186 -42.37 21.14 -9.11
N ASN A 187 -41.84 22.33 -8.84
CA ASN A 187 -42.17 23.57 -9.52
C ASN A 187 -41.19 23.88 -10.67
N GLY A 188 -41.44 24.96 -11.41
CA GLY A 188 -40.58 25.40 -12.52
C GLY A 188 -39.12 25.67 -12.12
N THR A 189 -38.86 26.21 -10.92
CA THR A 189 -37.50 26.48 -10.43
C THR A 189 -36.74 25.18 -10.17
N THR A 190 -37.37 24.19 -9.54
CA THR A 190 -36.78 22.86 -9.37
C THR A 190 -36.56 22.19 -10.73
N GLY A 191 -37.49 22.33 -11.68
CA GLY A 191 -37.32 21.85 -13.06
C GLY A 191 -36.13 22.47 -13.79
N LEU A 192 -35.89 23.77 -13.63
CA LEU A 192 -34.71 24.45 -14.20
C LEU A 192 -33.39 23.95 -13.58
N ALA A 193 -33.35 23.68 -12.27
CA ALA A 193 -32.18 23.10 -11.62
C ALA A 193 -31.90 21.67 -12.12
N VAL A 194 -32.94 20.86 -12.36
CA VAL A 194 -32.84 19.54 -12.98
C VAL A 194 -32.34 19.62 -14.43
N GLN A 195 -32.80 20.60 -15.21
CA GLN A 195 -32.26 20.83 -16.56
C GLN A 195 -30.77 21.24 -16.50
N SER A 196 -30.37 22.06 -15.53
CA SER A 196 -28.99 22.50 -15.36
C SER A 196 -28.03 21.35 -15.08
N ILE A 197 -28.35 20.42 -14.16
CA ILE A 197 -27.46 19.28 -13.87
C ILE A 197 -27.33 18.31 -15.05
N ILE A 198 -28.38 18.18 -15.87
CA ILE A 198 -28.37 17.30 -17.05
C ILE A 198 -27.62 17.94 -18.23
N ALA A 199 -27.74 19.26 -18.41
CA ALA A 199 -26.92 20.01 -19.35
C ALA A 199 -25.44 19.98 -18.96
N ASP A 200 -25.13 20.16 -17.66
CA ASP A 200 -23.78 20.04 -17.13
C ASP A 200 -23.21 18.61 -17.25
N ALA A 201 -24.06 17.58 -17.25
CA ALA A 201 -23.69 16.20 -17.56
C ALA A 201 -23.47 15.93 -19.08
N GLY A 202 -23.56 16.93 -19.95
CA GLY A 202 -23.35 16.79 -21.39
C GLY A 202 -24.58 16.34 -22.19
N VAL A 203 -25.78 16.37 -21.60
CA VAL A 203 -27.04 15.98 -22.28
C VAL A 203 -27.85 17.23 -22.60
N SER A 204 -27.95 17.56 -23.89
CA SER A 204 -28.53 18.82 -24.38
C SER A 204 -30.04 18.97 -24.17
N VAL A 205 -30.79 17.87 -24.09
CA VAL A 205 -32.24 17.86 -23.88
C VAL A 205 -32.62 16.65 -23.02
N LEU A 206 -33.37 16.87 -21.95
CA LEU A 206 -34.19 15.82 -21.34
C LEU A 206 -35.32 15.47 -22.31
N ALA A 207 -35.24 14.29 -22.93
CA ALA A 207 -36.23 13.81 -23.90
C ALA A 207 -37.64 13.62 -23.31
N ASP A 208 -37.75 13.66 -21.98
CA ASP A 208 -38.97 13.58 -21.20
C ASP A 208 -39.00 14.75 -20.20
N ALA A 209 -40.16 15.39 -20.05
CA ALA A 209 -40.36 16.47 -19.09
C ALA A 209 -40.39 16.00 -17.62
N SER A 210 -40.40 14.67 -17.39
CA SER A 210 -40.40 14.02 -16.09
C SER A 210 -39.04 13.39 -15.73
N ILE A 211 -38.73 13.37 -14.43
CA ILE A 211 -37.53 12.74 -13.86
C ILE A 211 -37.68 11.23 -13.89
N GLY A 212 -36.85 10.58 -14.72
CA GLY A 212 -36.60 9.14 -14.69
C GLY A 212 -35.32 8.77 -13.96
N SER A 213 -34.95 7.50 -14.06
CA SER A 213 -33.74 6.89 -13.48
C SER A 213 -32.48 7.71 -13.71
N MET A 214 -32.19 8.07 -14.97
CA MET A 214 -31.00 8.83 -15.37
C MET A 214 -30.86 10.16 -14.62
N ALA A 215 -31.95 10.95 -14.55
CA ALA A 215 -31.91 12.25 -13.90
C ALA A 215 -31.87 12.11 -12.38
N MET A 216 -32.63 11.17 -11.82
CA MET A 216 -32.60 10.88 -10.39
C MET A 216 -31.21 10.39 -9.93
N LYS A 217 -30.54 9.55 -10.74
CA LYS A 217 -29.19 9.06 -10.48
C LYS A 217 -28.15 10.18 -10.53
N ALA A 218 -28.27 11.12 -11.47
CA ALA A 218 -27.41 12.30 -11.50
C ALA A 218 -27.58 13.19 -10.25
N ILE A 219 -28.81 13.35 -9.78
CA ILE A 219 -29.13 14.21 -8.62
C ILE A 219 -28.70 13.58 -7.29
N LEU A 220 -28.86 12.26 -7.12
CA LEU A 220 -28.64 11.58 -5.83
C LEU A 220 -27.36 10.72 -5.77
N GLY A 221 -26.72 10.46 -6.91
CA GLY A 221 -25.52 9.64 -7.02
C GLY A 221 -24.26 10.29 -6.44
N VAL A 222 -23.11 9.63 -6.62
CA VAL A 222 -21.80 10.12 -6.15
C VAL A 222 -21.04 10.91 -7.22
N ASP A 223 -21.39 10.78 -8.50
CA ASP A 223 -20.76 11.50 -9.60
C ASP A 223 -21.09 13.00 -9.57
N GLU A 224 -20.09 13.85 -9.83
CA GLU A 224 -20.25 15.29 -9.94
C GLU A 224 -20.24 15.73 -11.41
N TYR A 225 -21.08 16.71 -11.75
CA TYR A 225 -21.24 17.18 -13.14
C TYR A 225 -20.76 18.62 -13.36
N LYS A 226 -20.42 19.33 -12.28
CA LYS A 226 -19.74 20.63 -12.35
C LYS A 226 -18.24 20.44 -12.28
N LEU A 227 -17.50 21.31 -12.95
CA LEU A 227 -16.04 21.37 -12.82
C LEU A 227 -15.67 21.58 -11.33
N LEU A 228 -14.96 20.62 -10.75
CA LEU A 228 -14.51 20.71 -9.36
C LEU A 228 -13.23 21.55 -9.24
N ALA A 229 -12.95 22.04 -8.03
CA ALA A 229 -11.78 22.86 -7.76
C ALA A 229 -10.48 22.07 -7.98
N GLY A 230 -9.74 22.39 -9.05
CA GLY A 230 -8.55 21.66 -9.47
C GLY A 230 -8.80 20.57 -10.51
N GLY A 231 -10.04 20.41 -11.00
CA GLY A 231 -10.34 19.64 -12.21
C GLY A 231 -9.93 20.40 -13.47
N ASP A 232 -9.65 19.67 -14.56
CA ASP A 232 -9.26 20.23 -15.85
C ASP A 232 -10.49 20.50 -16.75
N PRO A 233 -10.68 21.73 -17.27
CA PRO A 233 -11.84 22.07 -18.10
C PRO A 233 -11.94 21.28 -19.43
N LYS A 234 -10.82 20.82 -19.98
CA LYS A 234 -10.79 19.98 -21.19
C LYS A 234 -11.17 18.55 -20.86
N VAL A 235 -10.69 17.98 -19.74
CA VAL A 235 -11.17 16.68 -19.24
C VAL A 235 -12.68 16.72 -19.02
N ARG A 236 -13.22 17.80 -18.45
CA ARG A 236 -14.67 17.99 -18.36
C ARG A 236 -15.35 18.00 -19.74
N SER A 237 -14.78 18.71 -20.71
CA SER A 237 -15.30 18.73 -22.08
C SER A 237 -15.31 17.33 -22.73
N ILE A 238 -14.28 16.51 -22.45
CA ILE A 238 -14.19 15.10 -22.89
C ILE A 238 -15.30 14.27 -22.22
N GLN A 239 -15.46 14.37 -20.90
CA GLN A 239 -16.51 13.68 -20.14
C GLN A 239 -17.91 14.01 -20.69
N GLN A 240 -18.15 15.28 -21.03
CA GLN A 240 -19.41 15.72 -21.64
C GLN A 240 -19.64 15.17 -23.07
N ASP A 241 -18.62 15.11 -23.95
CA ASP A 241 -18.76 14.47 -25.28
C ASP A 241 -19.03 12.97 -25.15
N LEU A 242 -18.35 12.29 -24.21
CA LEU A 242 -18.56 10.87 -23.94
C LEU A 242 -20.01 10.60 -23.51
N ASN A 243 -20.55 11.39 -22.58
CA ASN A 243 -21.96 11.30 -22.18
C ASN A 243 -22.92 11.67 -23.32
N SER A 244 -22.60 12.68 -24.14
CA SER A 244 -23.44 13.07 -25.27
C SER A 244 -23.56 11.97 -26.33
N ARG A 245 -22.54 11.12 -26.48
CA ARG A 245 -22.44 10.16 -27.60
C ARG A 245 -22.63 8.70 -27.23
N TYR A 246 -22.11 8.29 -26.07
CA TYR A 246 -22.00 6.88 -25.68
C TYR A 246 -22.77 6.53 -24.41
N ARG A 247 -23.67 7.40 -23.94
CA ARG A 247 -24.53 7.15 -22.76
C ARG A 247 -25.35 5.86 -22.85
N SER A 248 -25.71 5.39 -24.05
CA SER A 248 -26.40 4.09 -24.22
C SER A 248 -25.53 2.88 -23.85
N TYR A 249 -24.20 3.07 -23.73
CA TYR A 249 -23.23 2.06 -23.31
C TYR A 249 -22.77 2.29 -21.87
N SER A 250 -22.40 3.53 -21.51
CA SER A 250 -21.74 3.85 -20.24
C SER A 250 -22.64 4.47 -19.17
N GLY A 251 -23.89 4.82 -19.48
CA GLY A 251 -24.69 5.72 -18.65
C GLY A 251 -24.10 7.14 -18.61
N LEU A 252 -24.35 7.88 -17.54
CA LEU A 252 -23.71 9.17 -17.28
C LEU A 252 -22.46 8.94 -16.41
N CYS A 253 -21.28 9.31 -16.91
CA CYS A 253 -20.08 9.45 -16.07
C CYS A 253 -19.97 10.88 -15.52
N ALA A 254 -19.20 11.06 -14.44
CA ALA A 254 -18.91 12.38 -13.88
C ALA A 254 -18.36 13.36 -14.94
N CYS A 255 -18.75 14.62 -14.84
CA CYS A 255 -18.25 15.75 -15.62
C CYS A 255 -17.52 16.75 -14.70
N ASP A 256 -16.66 16.21 -13.84
CA ASP A 256 -15.96 16.90 -12.76
C ASP A 256 -14.61 17.53 -13.15
N GLY A 257 -14.08 17.16 -14.33
CA GLY A 257 -12.74 17.52 -14.78
C GLY A 257 -11.61 16.61 -14.27
N TYR A 258 -11.92 15.51 -13.60
CA TYR A 258 -10.93 14.55 -13.12
C TYR A 258 -10.92 13.27 -13.95
N TYR A 259 -9.78 12.97 -14.57
CA TYR A 259 -9.56 11.66 -15.15
C TYR A 259 -9.39 10.61 -14.04
N GLY A 260 -10.08 9.49 -14.20
CA GLY A 260 -10.16 8.40 -13.24
C GLY A 260 -11.04 7.27 -13.76
N ARG A 261 -11.34 6.28 -12.91
CA ARG A 261 -12.06 5.04 -13.26
C ARG A 261 -13.29 5.26 -14.16
N SER A 262 -14.21 6.14 -13.79
CA SER A 262 -15.46 6.38 -14.54
C SER A 262 -15.22 6.86 -15.97
N THR A 263 -14.29 7.81 -16.15
CA THR A 263 -13.94 8.35 -17.47
C THR A 263 -13.14 7.33 -18.30
N ASN A 264 -12.24 6.55 -17.68
CA ASN A 264 -11.52 5.48 -18.38
C ASN A 264 -12.46 4.37 -18.86
N THR A 265 -13.40 3.93 -18.01
CA THR A 265 -14.43 2.96 -18.38
C THR A 265 -15.34 3.51 -19.49
N ALA A 266 -15.71 4.80 -19.46
CA ALA A 266 -16.46 5.43 -20.54
C ALA A 266 -15.69 5.49 -21.87
N LEU A 267 -14.38 5.70 -21.86
CA LEU A 267 -13.52 5.61 -23.07
C LEU A 267 -13.50 4.18 -23.65
N ILE A 268 -13.43 3.16 -22.80
CA ILE A 268 -13.46 1.75 -23.26
C ILE A 268 -14.86 1.38 -23.81
N TYR A 269 -15.94 1.85 -23.18
CA TYR A 269 -17.29 1.71 -23.73
C TYR A 269 -17.46 2.42 -25.09
N ALA A 270 -16.87 3.61 -25.25
CA ALA A 270 -16.87 4.33 -26.52
C ALA A 270 -16.13 3.57 -27.62
N ILE A 271 -14.98 2.96 -27.29
CA ILE A 271 -14.25 2.05 -28.21
C ILE A 271 -15.14 0.87 -28.60
N GLN A 272 -15.78 0.19 -27.64
CA GLN A 272 -16.66 -0.95 -27.91
C GLN A 272 -17.87 -0.56 -28.78
N ALA A 273 -18.41 0.64 -28.62
CA ALA A 273 -19.45 1.17 -29.50
C ALA A 273 -18.97 1.37 -30.94
N GLU A 274 -17.79 1.97 -31.14
CA GLU A 274 -17.20 2.18 -32.47
C GLU A 274 -16.74 0.87 -33.13
N GLU A 275 -16.34 -0.15 -32.34
CA GLU A 275 -16.10 -1.55 -32.77
C GLU A 275 -17.37 -2.22 -33.35
N GLY A 276 -18.54 -1.66 -33.06
CA GLY A 276 -19.85 -2.19 -33.43
C GLY A 276 -20.39 -3.24 -32.47
N MET A 277 -19.88 -3.29 -31.23
CA MET A 277 -20.33 -4.22 -30.20
C MET A 277 -21.74 -3.83 -29.71
N PRO A 278 -22.69 -4.78 -29.58
CA PRO A 278 -24.00 -4.51 -28.97
C PRO A 278 -23.89 -4.02 -27.51
N THR A 279 -24.85 -3.19 -27.08
CA THR A 279 -24.87 -2.61 -25.72
C THR A 279 -25.01 -3.65 -24.59
N ASP A 280 -25.61 -4.81 -24.88
CA ASP A 280 -25.73 -5.95 -23.97
C ASP A 280 -24.49 -6.86 -23.95
N MET A 281 -23.56 -6.67 -24.89
CA MET A 281 -22.24 -7.33 -24.91
C MET A 281 -21.11 -6.43 -24.41
N ALA A 282 -21.26 -5.11 -24.52
CA ALA A 282 -20.27 -4.15 -24.06
C ALA A 282 -20.13 -4.16 -22.53
N THR A 283 -18.90 -4.07 -22.04
CA THR A 283 -18.56 -4.26 -20.62
C THR A 283 -17.72 -3.14 -20.03
N GLY A 284 -17.20 -2.22 -20.86
CA GLY A 284 -16.22 -1.23 -20.43
C GLY A 284 -14.89 -1.85 -19.96
N PHE A 285 -14.70 -3.16 -20.17
CA PHE A 285 -13.48 -3.90 -19.88
C PHE A 285 -12.71 -4.19 -21.17
N PHE A 286 -11.38 -4.01 -21.15
CA PHE A 286 -10.49 -4.19 -22.30
C PHE A 286 -10.20 -5.69 -22.54
N GLY A 287 -11.25 -6.41 -22.95
CA GLY A 287 -11.24 -7.86 -23.12
C GLY A 287 -10.69 -8.35 -24.47
N PRO A 288 -10.69 -9.68 -24.71
CA PRO A 288 -10.21 -10.29 -25.95
C PRO A 288 -10.86 -9.73 -27.23
N SER A 289 -12.16 -9.42 -27.20
CA SER A 289 -12.87 -8.82 -28.34
C SER A 289 -12.29 -7.44 -28.69
N THR A 290 -12.15 -6.55 -27.70
CA THR A 290 -11.57 -5.22 -27.90
C THR A 290 -10.13 -5.30 -28.40
N LYS A 291 -9.32 -6.22 -27.87
CA LYS A 291 -7.96 -6.49 -28.38
C LYS A 291 -7.93 -7.02 -29.84
N THR A 292 -9.04 -7.58 -30.32
CA THR A 292 -9.16 -8.19 -31.66
C THR A 292 -9.67 -7.19 -32.71
N TYR A 293 -10.48 -6.22 -32.29
CA TYR A 293 -11.17 -5.29 -33.20
C TYR A 293 -10.63 -3.85 -33.17
N LEU A 294 -9.83 -3.48 -32.17
CA LEU A 294 -9.18 -2.17 -32.14
C LEU A 294 -8.36 -1.89 -33.42
N PRO A 295 -8.50 -0.72 -34.05
CA PRO A 295 -7.74 -0.36 -35.24
C PRO A 295 -6.30 0.05 -34.91
N ASP A 296 -5.35 -0.43 -35.71
CA ASP A 296 -3.99 0.13 -35.81
C ASP A 296 -4.05 1.49 -36.51
N LEU A 297 -4.37 2.56 -35.77
CA LEU A 297 -4.74 3.85 -36.35
C LEU A 297 -3.70 4.37 -37.35
N TRP A 298 -4.23 4.88 -38.47
CA TRP A 298 -3.49 5.43 -39.60
C TRP A 298 -2.67 4.39 -40.41
N GLN A 299 -2.91 3.09 -40.17
CA GLN A 299 -2.45 1.98 -41.02
C GLN A 299 -3.61 1.40 -41.88
N PRO A 300 -3.32 0.77 -43.04
CA PRO A 300 -4.33 0.17 -43.90
C PRO A 300 -4.90 -1.15 -43.36
N GLY A 301 -6.14 -1.49 -43.75
CA GLY A 301 -6.68 -2.84 -43.59
C GLY A 301 -7.38 -3.13 -42.25
N GLN A 302 -8.10 -2.17 -41.68
CA GLN A 302 -8.75 -2.29 -40.37
C GLN A 302 -10.21 -2.79 -40.47
N TRP A 303 -10.63 -3.64 -39.54
CA TRP A 303 -12.00 -4.18 -39.45
C TRP A 303 -12.49 -4.29 -37.99
N GLY A 304 -13.78 -4.04 -37.78
CA GLY A 304 -14.49 -4.27 -36.52
C GLY A 304 -15.37 -5.51 -36.54
N MET A 305 -16.27 -5.64 -35.56
CA MET A 305 -17.18 -6.78 -35.46
C MET A 305 -18.12 -6.92 -36.67
N ASN A 306 -18.45 -5.79 -37.32
CA ASN A 306 -19.41 -5.71 -38.42
C ASN A 306 -18.74 -5.54 -39.80
N GLY A 307 -17.43 -5.84 -39.92
CA GLY A 307 -16.65 -5.69 -41.15
C GLY A 307 -15.74 -4.46 -41.15
N ASN A 308 -15.33 -3.99 -42.33
CA ASN A 308 -14.42 -2.86 -42.47
C ASN A 308 -14.97 -1.59 -41.80
N TYR A 309 -14.11 -0.84 -41.12
CA TYR A 309 -14.48 0.44 -40.55
C TYR A 309 -14.76 1.50 -41.62
N THR A 310 -15.73 2.36 -41.34
CA THR A 310 -15.98 3.57 -42.12
C THR A 310 -15.03 4.70 -41.72
N ASP A 311 -14.78 5.65 -42.63
CA ASP A 311 -13.97 6.85 -42.34
C ASP A 311 -14.47 7.62 -41.10
N ALA A 312 -15.78 7.62 -40.87
CA ALA A 312 -16.40 8.21 -39.69
C ALA A 312 -16.00 7.49 -38.38
N GLN A 313 -16.00 6.15 -38.37
CA GLN A 313 -15.51 5.37 -37.23
C GLN A 313 -14.02 5.60 -37.01
N ILE A 314 -13.20 5.68 -38.06
CA ILE A 314 -11.77 5.96 -37.93
C ILE A 314 -11.50 7.37 -37.38
N ALA A 315 -12.31 8.36 -37.76
CA ALA A 315 -12.29 9.68 -37.14
C ALA A 315 -12.72 9.63 -35.66
N ASN A 316 -13.70 8.79 -35.31
CA ASN A 316 -14.14 8.60 -33.94
C ASN A 316 -13.07 7.93 -33.07
N PHE A 317 -12.47 6.82 -33.52
CA PHE A 317 -11.32 6.20 -32.84
C PHE A 317 -10.15 7.18 -32.72
N THR A 318 -9.83 7.93 -33.76
CA THR A 318 -8.80 9.00 -33.70
C THR A 318 -9.13 10.01 -32.60
N ARG A 319 -10.41 10.41 -32.44
CA ARG A 319 -10.83 11.31 -31.37
C ARG A 319 -10.74 10.66 -29.98
N LEU A 320 -11.07 9.38 -29.85
CA LEU A 320 -10.92 8.63 -28.59
C LEU A 320 -9.44 8.47 -28.19
N ALA A 321 -8.54 8.27 -29.15
CA ALA A 321 -7.09 8.31 -28.90
C ALA A 321 -6.62 9.71 -28.46
N GLN A 322 -7.12 10.78 -29.09
CA GLN A 322 -6.86 12.18 -28.66
C GLN A 322 -7.37 12.43 -27.22
N TYR A 323 -8.55 11.93 -26.86
CA TYR A 323 -9.09 12.03 -25.50
C TYR A 323 -8.22 11.28 -24.49
N ALA A 324 -7.85 10.03 -24.79
CA ALA A 324 -7.02 9.23 -23.92
C ALA A 324 -5.62 9.84 -23.72
N LEU A 325 -4.96 10.31 -24.79
CA LEU A 325 -3.70 11.04 -24.72
C LEU A 325 -3.80 12.24 -23.78
N TYR A 326 -4.78 13.13 -23.99
CA TYR A 326 -4.94 14.30 -23.15
C TYR A 326 -5.13 13.89 -21.68
N CYS A 327 -6.10 13.01 -21.40
CA CYS A 327 -6.43 12.54 -20.05
C CYS A 327 -5.23 11.90 -19.31
N VAL A 328 -4.46 11.03 -19.98
CA VAL A 328 -3.27 10.38 -19.39
C VAL A 328 -2.10 11.36 -19.23
N GLY A 329 -2.08 12.46 -19.98
CA GLY A 329 -1.08 13.51 -19.80
C GLY A 329 -1.42 14.58 -18.75
N VAL A 330 -2.60 14.56 -18.11
CA VAL A 330 -2.93 15.50 -17.02
C VAL A 330 -2.18 15.13 -15.74
N ASP A 331 -1.43 16.09 -15.18
CA ASP A 331 -0.82 15.92 -13.86
C ASP A 331 -1.86 16.08 -12.74
N ARG A 332 -2.16 14.96 -12.07
CA ARG A 332 -3.07 14.93 -10.92
C ARG A 332 -2.39 15.29 -9.58
N TYR A 333 -1.05 15.33 -9.53
CA TYR A 333 -0.31 15.33 -8.27
C TYR A 333 0.39 16.66 -7.94
N THR A 334 1.04 17.34 -8.89
CA THR A 334 1.79 18.59 -8.60
C THR A 334 1.02 19.88 -8.89
N GLY A 335 -0.15 19.79 -9.52
CA GLY A 335 -1.13 20.88 -9.58
C GLY A 335 -1.00 21.80 -10.80
N GLY A 336 -0.49 21.27 -11.92
CA GLY A 336 -0.52 21.97 -13.21
C GLY A 336 -1.89 21.92 -13.88
N SER A 337 -2.17 22.92 -14.72
CA SER A 337 -3.30 22.90 -15.66
C SER A 337 -2.86 22.38 -17.03
N GLY A 338 -3.67 21.56 -17.69
CA GLY A 338 -3.36 21.05 -19.02
C GLY A 338 -2.69 19.68 -19.04
N SER A 339 -2.41 19.19 -20.24
CA SER A 339 -1.84 17.86 -20.49
C SER A 339 -0.44 17.96 -21.08
N LYS A 340 0.51 17.15 -20.58
CA LYS A 340 1.82 16.97 -21.24
C LYS A 340 1.73 16.23 -22.58
N TYR A 341 0.59 15.63 -22.89
CA TYR A 341 0.29 14.98 -24.18
C TYR A 341 -0.92 15.66 -24.84
N ASP A 342 -0.99 16.99 -24.86
CA ASP A 342 -2.08 17.72 -25.53
C ASP A 342 -2.04 17.47 -27.05
N PRO A 343 -3.04 16.75 -27.63
CA PRO A 343 -3.07 16.43 -29.05
C PRO A 343 -3.53 17.61 -29.91
N GLY A 344 -3.85 18.76 -29.30
CA GLY A 344 -4.39 19.96 -29.93
C GLY A 344 -5.91 19.86 -30.16
N ALA A 345 -6.34 19.98 -31.41
CA ALA A 345 -7.75 19.90 -31.76
C ALA A 345 -8.23 18.44 -31.70
N MET A 346 -9.15 18.14 -30.78
CA MET A 346 -9.77 16.82 -30.61
C MET A 346 -10.87 16.57 -31.67
N ASN A 347 -10.52 16.75 -32.94
CA ASN A 347 -11.45 16.72 -34.06
C ASN A 347 -11.61 15.32 -34.68
N GLY A 348 -10.77 14.35 -34.33
CA GLY A 348 -10.73 13.04 -34.99
C GLY A 348 -9.86 13.01 -36.26
N SER A 349 -8.90 13.92 -36.40
CA SER A 349 -7.94 13.94 -37.52
C SER A 349 -6.50 13.86 -37.00
N GLN A 350 -5.63 13.15 -37.72
CA GLN A 350 -4.20 13.08 -37.42
C GLN A 350 -3.54 14.45 -37.71
N GLY A 351 -3.29 15.22 -36.65
CA GLY A 351 -2.59 16.51 -36.73
C GLY A 351 -1.16 16.42 -36.18
N ALA A 352 -0.31 17.40 -36.52
CA ALA A 352 1.07 17.48 -36.02
C ALA A 352 1.14 17.49 -34.48
N SER A 353 0.21 18.17 -33.80
CA SER A 353 0.09 18.13 -32.33
C SER A 353 -0.30 16.75 -31.81
N THR A 354 -1.17 16.03 -32.51
CA THR A 354 -1.57 14.66 -32.14
C THR A 354 -0.40 13.68 -32.25
N LEU A 355 0.41 13.78 -33.32
CA LEU A 355 1.65 12.99 -33.45
C LEU A 355 2.70 13.38 -32.40
N SER A 356 2.85 14.67 -32.10
CA SER A 356 3.78 15.14 -31.05
C SER A 356 3.40 14.61 -29.66
N ALA A 357 2.10 14.64 -29.33
CA ALA A 357 1.55 14.07 -28.10
C ALA A 357 1.74 12.55 -28.03
N LEU A 358 1.49 11.84 -29.13
CA LEU A 358 1.69 10.40 -29.23
C LEU A 358 3.15 10.01 -29.02
N HIS A 359 4.08 10.71 -29.67
CA HIS A 359 5.52 10.47 -29.54
C HIS A 359 6.03 10.74 -28.12
N ALA A 360 5.55 11.80 -27.47
CA ALA A 360 5.83 12.07 -26.07
C ALA A 360 5.31 10.94 -25.15
N PHE A 361 4.07 10.48 -25.38
CA PHE A 361 3.49 9.35 -24.66
C PHE A 361 4.27 8.05 -24.86
N GLN A 362 4.58 7.68 -26.10
CA GLN A 362 5.35 6.46 -26.43
C GLN A 362 6.72 6.47 -25.73
N SER A 363 7.44 7.60 -25.79
CA SER A 363 8.72 7.76 -25.08
C SER A 363 8.57 7.61 -23.57
N ASP A 364 7.57 8.27 -22.97
CA ASP A 364 7.35 8.26 -21.51
C ASP A 364 6.82 6.91 -20.98
N TYR A 365 6.28 6.05 -21.85
CA TYR A 365 5.77 4.70 -21.52
C TYR A 365 6.68 3.56 -22.01
N ALA A 366 7.89 3.88 -22.50
CA ALA A 366 8.85 2.94 -23.08
C ALA A 366 8.27 2.06 -24.21
N LEU A 367 7.47 2.67 -25.09
CA LEU A 367 6.96 2.07 -26.32
C LEU A 367 7.84 2.46 -27.52
N ALA A 368 7.77 1.66 -28.58
CA ALA A 368 8.41 2.03 -29.85
C ALA A 368 7.78 3.32 -30.41
N GLN A 369 8.60 4.30 -30.77
CA GLN A 369 8.12 5.55 -31.36
C GLN A 369 7.68 5.34 -32.82
N ARG A 370 6.40 5.57 -33.12
CA ARG A 370 5.79 5.37 -34.45
C ARG A 370 4.54 6.24 -34.64
N ASP A 371 4.31 6.68 -35.87
CA ASP A 371 3.10 7.42 -36.30
C ASP A 371 1.85 6.50 -36.37
N MET A 372 1.51 5.82 -35.27
CA MET A 372 0.47 4.79 -35.19
C MET A 372 0.01 4.60 -33.73
N VAL A 373 -1.31 4.48 -33.53
CA VAL A 373 -1.88 3.99 -32.26
C VAL A 373 -2.35 2.56 -32.51
N GLY A 374 -1.52 1.59 -32.15
CA GLY A 374 -1.84 0.16 -32.24
C GLY A 374 -2.19 -0.43 -30.88
N LEU A 375 -2.19 -1.76 -30.79
CA LEU A 375 -2.52 -2.48 -29.55
C LEU A 375 -1.69 -2.05 -28.34
N ASP A 376 -0.39 -1.77 -28.51
CA ASP A 376 0.49 -1.35 -27.41
C ASP A 376 0.12 0.04 -26.87
N GLU A 377 -0.13 0.99 -27.77
CA GLU A 377 -0.54 2.34 -27.41
C GLU A 377 -1.95 2.35 -26.80
N TRP A 378 -2.92 1.68 -27.43
CA TRP A 378 -4.28 1.57 -26.92
C TRP A 378 -4.31 0.97 -25.51
N MET A 379 -3.56 -0.12 -25.28
CA MET A 379 -3.48 -0.72 -23.97
C MET A 379 -2.71 0.17 -22.98
N GLY A 380 -1.60 0.81 -23.38
CA GLY A 380 -0.84 1.71 -22.50
C GLY A 380 -1.63 2.94 -22.05
N LEU A 381 -2.56 3.41 -22.88
CA LEU A 381 -3.45 4.53 -22.58
C LEU A 381 -4.60 4.16 -21.62
N LEU A 382 -5.14 2.94 -21.70
CA LEU A 382 -6.44 2.58 -21.09
C LEU A 382 -6.39 1.43 -20.07
N VAL A 383 -5.27 0.70 -19.99
CA VAL A 383 -5.06 -0.47 -19.12
C VAL A 383 -3.74 -0.29 -18.36
N SER A 384 -3.73 -0.58 -17.05
CA SER A 384 -2.55 -0.38 -16.22
C SER A 384 -1.34 -1.19 -16.71
N THR A 385 -1.50 -2.47 -17.06
CA THR A 385 -0.41 -3.32 -17.61
C THR A 385 0.25 -2.78 -18.89
N GLY A 386 -0.40 -1.86 -19.61
CA GLY A 386 -0.21 -1.76 -21.05
C GLY A 386 -0.48 -3.09 -21.74
N ASN A 387 0.16 -3.36 -22.88
CA ASN A 387 0.19 -4.72 -23.45
C ASN A 387 1.12 -5.60 -22.59
N PRO A 388 0.64 -6.64 -21.87
CA PRO A 388 1.50 -7.48 -21.02
C PRO A 388 2.52 -8.29 -21.84
N ASN A 389 2.29 -8.44 -23.15
CA ASN A 389 3.21 -9.14 -24.05
C ASN A 389 4.37 -8.25 -24.53
N ARG A 390 4.42 -6.96 -24.19
CA ARG A 390 5.59 -6.11 -24.49
C ARG A 390 6.83 -6.63 -23.76
N ASP A 391 7.99 -6.36 -24.34
CA ASP A 391 9.27 -6.79 -23.79
C ASP A 391 9.62 -6.00 -22.53
N GLY A 392 10.26 -6.67 -21.56
CA GLY A 392 10.70 -6.08 -20.30
C GLY A 392 12.16 -6.41 -20.05
N LEU A 393 12.98 -5.39 -19.78
CA LEU A 393 14.42 -5.56 -19.54
C LEU A 393 14.74 -5.97 -18.09
N ALA A 394 13.77 -5.80 -17.19
CA ALA A 394 13.87 -6.16 -15.79
C ALA A 394 12.84 -7.23 -15.42
N CYS A 395 13.12 -7.98 -14.36
CA CYS A 395 12.13 -8.80 -13.67
C CYS A 395 12.29 -8.64 -12.16
N ASP A 396 11.36 -9.18 -11.38
CA ASP A 396 11.60 -9.47 -9.97
C ASP A 396 11.02 -10.84 -9.60
N CYS A 397 11.47 -11.40 -8.49
CA CYS A 397 11.01 -12.71 -8.04
C CYS A 397 11.24 -12.94 -6.55
N ALA A 398 10.40 -13.77 -5.94
CA ALA A 398 10.58 -14.24 -4.56
C ALA A 398 11.50 -15.47 -4.45
N THR A 399 11.89 -16.09 -5.57
CA THR A 399 12.79 -17.24 -5.61
C THR A 399 14.24 -16.78 -5.47
N GLN A 400 14.98 -17.32 -4.50
CA GLN A 400 16.41 -17.03 -4.38
C GLN A 400 17.19 -17.63 -5.56
N LEU A 401 18.02 -16.82 -6.22
CA LEU A 401 18.84 -17.19 -7.38
C LEU A 401 20.16 -17.86 -6.93
N VAL A 402 20.02 -18.98 -6.22
CA VAL A 402 21.12 -19.68 -5.53
C VAL A 402 22.08 -20.45 -6.42
N THR A 403 21.86 -20.50 -7.74
CA THR A 403 22.77 -21.14 -8.71
C THR A 403 22.96 -20.29 -9.97
N PRO A 404 24.12 -20.39 -10.65
CA PRO A 404 24.36 -19.72 -11.92
C PRO A 404 23.33 -20.07 -13.01
N ASP A 405 22.81 -21.30 -13.02
CA ASP A 405 21.82 -21.74 -14.02
C ASP A 405 20.50 -20.96 -13.92
N LEU A 406 20.07 -20.56 -12.71
CA LEU A 406 18.87 -19.75 -12.51
C LEU A 406 19.07 -18.32 -13.04
N VAL A 407 20.26 -17.75 -12.85
CA VAL A 407 20.63 -16.42 -13.39
C VAL A 407 20.78 -16.47 -14.91
N ALA A 408 21.43 -17.52 -15.44
CA ALA A 408 21.59 -17.74 -16.87
C ALA A 408 20.23 -17.93 -17.57
N ALA A 409 19.25 -18.57 -16.93
CA ALA A 409 17.90 -18.65 -17.47
C ALA A 409 17.25 -17.27 -17.62
N LEU A 410 17.34 -16.39 -16.61
CA LEU A 410 16.84 -15.01 -16.72
C LEU A 410 17.57 -14.22 -17.82
N TYR A 411 18.90 -14.37 -17.91
CA TYR A 411 19.69 -13.69 -18.94
C TYR A 411 19.35 -14.17 -20.36
N ASN A 412 19.08 -15.46 -20.53
CA ASN A 412 18.66 -16.06 -21.80
C ASN A 412 17.20 -15.69 -22.18
N ASP A 413 16.33 -15.49 -21.18
CA ASP A 413 15.00 -14.89 -21.32
C ASP A 413 15.07 -13.33 -21.46
N GLU A 414 16.23 -12.82 -21.91
CA GLU A 414 16.56 -11.40 -22.22
C GLU A 414 16.56 -10.38 -21.07
N TYR A 415 16.29 -10.79 -19.83
CA TYR A 415 16.42 -9.91 -18.66
C TYR A 415 17.87 -9.51 -18.38
N ARG A 416 18.08 -8.25 -17.96
CA ARG A 416 19.40 -7.72 -17.55
C ARG A 416 19.41 -7.16 -16.14
N ILE A 417 18.23 -6.97 -15.55
CA ILE A 417 18.05 -6.40 -14.21
C ILE A 417 17.09 -7.32 -13.43
N VAL A 418 17.40 -7.62 -12.17
CA VAL A 418 16.50 -8.37 -11.28
C VAL A 418 16.24 -7.62 -9.97
N GLY A 419 14.97 -7.53 -9.59
CA GLY A 419 14.52 -7.05 -8.29
C GLY A 419 14.51 -8.19 -7.28
N ARG A 420 15.11 -7.98 -6.11
CA ARG A 420 15.16 -8.99 -5.04
C ARG A 420 14.94 -8.37 -3.67
N TYR A 421 14.33 -9.16 -2.80
CA TYR A 421 13.91 -8.73 -1.46
C TYR A 421 15.11 -8.68 -0.51
N LEU A 422 15.26 -7.60 0.26
CA LEU A 422 16.32 -7.49 1.28
C LEU A 422 16.11 -8.49 2.43
N THR A 423 14.86 -8.72 2.83
CA THR A 423 14.49 -9.52 4.01
C THR A 423 13.23 -10.37 3.75
N GLY A 424 12.76 -11.09 4.77
CA GLY A 424 11.48 -11.78 4.77
C GLY A 424 11.44 -13.18 4.13
N THR A 425 10.25 -13.79 4.23
CA THR A 425 9.93 -15.12 3.70
C THR A 425 8.70 -15.07 2.79
N VAL A 426 8.45 -16.12 2.01
CA VAL A 426 7.27 -16.29 1.16
C VAL A 426 6.65 -17.67 1.36
N GLY A 427 5.31 -17.74 1.25
CA GLY A 427 4.54 -18.99 1.41
C GLY A 427 4.17 -19.30 2.86
N GLY A 428 3.05 -20.02 3.03
CA GLY A 428 2.52 -20.43 4.34
C GLY A 428 2.79 -21.89 4.68
N GLY A 429 2.84 -22.20 5.98
CA GLY A 429 3.00 -23.56 6.50
C GLY A 429 4.25 -24.26 5.93
N ALA A 430 4.08 -25.49 5.45
CA ALA A 430 5.17 -26.30 4.88
C ALA A 430 5.81 -25.70 3.59
N ASN A 431 5.18 -24.69 2.98
CA ASN A 431 5.70 -24.01 1.80
C ASN A 431 6.44 -22.70 2.13
N LYS A 432 6.56 -22.34 3.41
CA LYS A 432 7.30 -21.16 3.88
C LYS A 432 8.79 -21.32 3.57
N ARG A 433 9.35 -20.38 2.81
CA ARG A 433 10.76 -20.37 2.37
C ARG A 433 11.33 -18.95 2.40
N PRO A 434 12.66 -18.77 2.54
CA PRO A 434 13.28 -17.46 2.40
C PRO A 434 13.00 -16.83 1.03
N LYS A 435 12.73 -15.51 1.02
CA LYS A 435 12.76 -14.68 -0.21
C LYS A 435 13.91 -13.67 -0.22
N ASN A 436 14.54 -13.45 0.93
CA ASN A 436 15.60 -12.49 1.16
C ASN A 436 16.86 -12.75 0.31
N LEU A 437 17.61 -11.69 0.04
CA LEU A 437 18.92 -11.72 -0.60
C LEU A 437 19.98 -12.37 0.32
N THR A 438 21.03 -12.88 -0.32
CA THR A 438 22.25 -13.36 0.34
C THR A 438 23.49 -12.88 -0.42
N SER A 439 24.64 -12.74 0.24
CA SER A 439 25.86 -12.26 -0.41
C SER A 439 26.34 -13.17 -1.56
N SER A 440 26.13 -14.48 -1.44
CA SER A 440 26.43 -15.45 -2.51
C SER A 440 25.46 -15.38 -3.69
N GLU A 441 24.17 -15.10 -3.44
CA GLU A 441 23.20 -14.81 -4.51
C GLU A 441 23.60 -13.54 -5.27
N ILE A 442 23.98 -12.46 -4.58
CA ILE A 442 24.44 -11.21 -5.20
C ILE A 442 25.65 -11.44 -6.11
N GLN A 443 26.66 -12.19 -5.63
CA GLN A 443 27.82 -12.58 -6.44
C GLN A 443 27.41 -13.40 -7.68
N THR A 444 26.42 -14.29 -7.55
CA THR A 444 25.91 -15.13 -8.65
C THR A 444 25.19 -14.28 -9.71
N ILE A 445 24.37 -13.31 -9.29
CA ILE A 445 23.68 -12.36 -10.19
C ILE A 445 24.70 -11.54 -10.99
N PHE A 446 25.72 -10.98 -10.33
CA PHE A 446 26.74 -10.17 -11.00
C PHE A 446 27.67 -10.99 -11.90
N ALA A 447 28.04 -12.21 -11.49
CA ALA A 447 28.81 -13.13 -12.33
C ALA A 447 28.04 -13.57 -13.58
N GLY A 448 26.70 -13.61 -13.52
CA GLY A 448 25.81 -13.80 -14.67
C GLY A 448 25.59 -12.54 -15.52
N GLY A 449 26.25 -11.42 -15.24
CA GLY A 449 26.17 -10.18 -16.01
C GLY A 449 24.87 -9.38 -15.81
N MET A 450 24.09 -9.67 -14.75
CA MET A 450 22.87 -8.95 -14.42
C MET A 450 23.12 -7.86 -13.37
N SER A 451 22.28 -6.83 -13.37
CA SER A 451 22.21 -5.80 -12.32
C SER A 451 21.07 -6.09 -11.34
N LEU A 452 21.13 -5.51 -10.14
CA LEU A 452 20.24 -5.77 -9.01
C LEU A 452 19.52 -4.50 -8.56
N PHE A 453 18.26 -4.61 -8.13
CA PHE A 453 17.63 -3.59 -7.28
C PHE A 453 16.99 -4.19 -6.02
N CYS A 454 16.96 -3.41 -4.94
CA CYS A 454 16.52 -3.85 -3.64
C CYS A 454 15.04 -3.52 -3.39
N ILE A 455 14.28 -4.54 -3.00
CA ILE A 455 12.88 -4.43 -2.57
C ILE A 455 12.82 -4.66 -1.06
N PHE A 456 12.02 -3.90 -0.33
CA PHE A 456 11.68 -4.17 1.06
C PHE A 456 10.18 -4.44 1.20
N GLN A 457 9.84 -5.66 1.62
CA GLN A 457 8.48 -6.10 1.93
C GLN A 457 8.59 -7.20 3.00
N ASP A 458 8.39 -6.85 4.26
CA ASP A 458 8.60 -7.75 5.40
C ASP A 458 7.48 -7.61 6.44
N ASP A 459 6.42 -8.34 6.19
CA ASP A 459 5.13 -8.35 6.87
C ASP A 459 4.87 -9.67 7.63
N ALA A 460 5.88 -10.54 7.73
CA ALA A 460 5.75 -11.86 8.34
C ALA A 460 5.49 -11.83 9.86
N ASP A 461 5.72 -10.68 10.51
CA ASP A 461 5.31 -10.40 11.88
C ASP A 461 3.82 -10.02 11.96
N TRP A 462 3.35 -9.19 11.02
CA TRP A 462 1.97 -8.71 10.92
C TRP A 462 0.94 -9.83 10.63
N TRP A 463 1.28 -10.76 9.73
CA TRP A 463 0.41 -11.89 9.36
C TRP A 463 0.23 -12.96 10.47
N GLN A 464 0.74 -12.74 11.68
CA GLN A 464 0.57 -13.67 12.81
C GLN A 464 -0.77 -13.47 13.52
N ASP A 465 -1.30 -12.25 13.51
CA ASP A 465 -2.52 -11.84 14.23
C ASP A 465 -3.47 -10.95 13.40
N HIS A 466 -3.16 -10.68 12.13
CA HIS A 466 -3.98 -9.88 11.21
C HIS A 466 -4.38 -10.64 9.93
N ASP A 467 -5.60 -10.38 9.46
CA ASP A 467 -6.19 -10.99 8.25
C ASP A 467 -5.88 -10.24 6.94
N ASP A 468 -5.39 -9.00 7.01
CA ASP A 468 -4.95 -8.20 5.85
C ASP A 468 -3.94 -7.09 6.21
N LEU A 469 -3.38 -6.38 5.21
CA LEU A 469 -2.43 -5.28 5.42
C LEU A 469 -3.08 -3.91 5.68
N SER A 470 -4.40 -3.82 5.85
CA SER A 470 -5.11 -2.53 5.92
C SER A 470 -4.69 -1.67 7.12
N GLY A 471 -4.19 -2.28 8.19
CA GLY A 471 -3.65 -1.61 9.38
C GLY A 471 -2.12 -1.52 9.44
N TYR A 472 -1.39 -2.15 8.50
CA TYR A 472 0.07 -2.30 8.56
C TYR A 472 0.79 -0.94 8.50
N PHE A 473 0.30 -0.04 7.64
CA PHE A 473 1.00 1.18 7.26
C PHE A 473 0.71 2.33 8.23
N GLY A 474 1.79 2.90 8.79
CA GLY A 474 1.78 4.10 9.61
C GLY A 474 3.21 4.51 9.99
N TYR A 475 3.36 5.69 10.59
CA TYR A 475 4.67 6.30 10.86
C TYR A 475 5.66 5.39 11.59
N SER A 476 5.25 4.82 12.72
CA SER A 476 6.12 3.94 13.52
C SER A 476 6.54 2.67 12.78
N ARG A 477 5.65 2.12 11.93
CA ARG A 477 5.98 0.98 11.07
C ARG A 477 7.02 1.38 10.02
N GLY A 478 6.82 2.51 9.33
CA GLY A 478 7.77 2.99 8.32
C GLY A 478 9.17 3.26 8.87
N PHE A 479 9.26 3.80 10.08
CA PHE A 479 10.55 3.99 10.76
C PHE A 479 11.26 2.66 11.06
N SER A 480 10.52 1.65 11.56
CA SER A 480 11.03 0.29 11.82
C SER A 480 11.40 -0.46 10.53
N ASP A 481 10.57 -0.36 9.50
CA ASP A 481 10.80 -0.95 8.18
C ASP A 481 12.07 -0.39 7.54
N ALA A 482 12.28 0.93 7.62
CA ALA A 482 13.51 1.57 7.17
C ALA A 482 14.74 1.13 7.96
N GLN A 483 14.62 0.93 9.28
CA GLN A 483 15.68 0.36 10.11
C GLN A 483 16.08 -1.05 9.66
N LYS A 484 15.09 -1.95 9.51
CA LYS A 484 15.31 -3.32 8.99
C LYS A 484 15.97 -3.29 7.60
N ALA A 485 15.45 -2.45 6.70
CA ALA A 485 15.95 -2.31 5.33
C ALA A 485 17.40 -1.80 5.26
N VAL A 486 17.74 -0.73 5.99
CA VAL A 486 19.10 -0.18 6.03
C VAL A 486 20.08 -1.20 6.61
N ASN A 487 19.74 -1.85 7.71
CA ASN A 487 20.63 -2.84 8.34
C ASN A 487 20.90 -4.04 7.42
N ALA A 488 19.88 -4.55 6.72
CA ALA A 488 20.04 -5.59 5.71
C ALA A 488 20.89 -5.13 4.52
N ALA A 489 20.63 -3.94 3.96
CA ALA A 489 21.35 -3.39 2.82
C ALA A 489 22.85 -3.19 3.13
N TYR A 490 23.19 -2.65 4.30
CA TYR A 490 24.58 -2.52 4.77
C TYR A 490 25.25 -3.90 4.92
N SER A 491 24.56 -4.86 5.53
CA SER A 491 25.10 -6.22 5.76
C SER A 491 25.36 -6.99 4.45
N LEU A 492 24.60 -6.66 3.40
CA LEU A 492 24.77 -7.20 2.04
C LEU A 492 25.75 -6.38 1.17
N GLY A 493 26.29 -5.27 1.69
CA GLY A 493 27.23 -4.40 0.97
C GLY A 493 26.59 -3.57 -0.15
N VAL A 494 25.29 -3.29 -0.08
CA VAL A 494 24.59 -2.47 -1.08
C VAL A 494 25.24 -1.07 -1.14
N PRO A 495 25.70 -0.59 -2.31
CA PRO A 495 26.36 0.71 -2.40
C PRO A 495 25.51 1.86 -1.87
N ARG A 496 26.15 2.84 -1.21
CA ARG A 496 25.44 4.03 -0.72
C ARG A 496 24.92 4.87 -1.88
N GLY A 497 23.72 5.39 -1.74
CA GLY A 497 23.01 6.14 -2.78
C GLY A 497 22.15 5.27 -3.70
N GLU A 498 22.19 3.94 -3.59
CA GLU A 498 21.26 3.06 -4.31
C GLU A 498 19.83 3.16 -3.79
N TYR A 499 18.88 2.69 -4.59
CA TYR A 499 17.46 2.69 -4.24
C TYR A 499 17.04 1.44 -3.46
N ILE A 500 16.27 1.67 -2.39
CA ILE A 500 15.44 0.65 -1.73
C ILE A 500 13.99 0.98 -2.03
N TYR A 501 13.27 0.06 -2.67
CA TYR A 501 11.83 0.19 -2.96
C TYR A 501 11.01 -0.41 -1.82
N PHE A 502 10.37 0.43 -1.02
CA PHE A 502 9.48 0.01 0.05
C PHE A 502 8.10 -0.34 -0.52
N ALA A 503 7.65 -1.57 -0.29
CA ALA A 503 6.42 -2.10 -0.88
C ALA A 503 5.16 -1.74 -0.10
N VAL A 504 4.17 -1.24 -0.82
CA VAL A 504 2.79 -1.00 -0.39
C VAL A 504 1.89 -1.85 -1.30
N ASP A 505 1.92 -3.16 -1.04
CA ASP A 505 1.27 -4.22 -1.82
C ASP A 505 -0.19 -4.44 -1.35
N TYR A 506 -0.98 -3.36 -1.42
CA TYR A 506 -2.38 -3.34 -0.99
C TYR A 506 -3.16 -2.24 -1.72
N ASP A 507 -4.44 -2.51 -2.06
CA ASP A 507 -5.31 -1.54 -2.75
C ASP A 507 -5.91 -0.51 -1.80
N PHE A 508 -5.11 0.48 -1.41
CA PHE A 508 -5.62 1.64 -0.69
C PHE A 508 -6.39 2.58 -1.61
N MET A 509 -7.61 2.94 -1.21
CA MET A 509 -8.30 4.08 -1.79
C MET A 509 -7.47 5.35 -1.53
N GLU A 510 -7.63 6.40 -2.35
CA GLU A 510 -6.95 7.69 -2.12
C GLU A 510 -7.15 8.18 -0.67
N GLY A 511 -8.34 7.91 -0.11
CA GLY A 511 -8.72 8.02 1.31
C GLY A 511 -7.63 7.62 2.31
N GLU A 512 -7.06 6.46 2.07
CA GLU A 512 -6.20 5.72 2.99
C GLU A 512 -4.72 5.91 2.67
N VAL A 513 -4.39 6.22 1.40
CA VAL A 513 -3.03 6.61 1.02
C VAL A 513 -2.56 7.79 1.86
N TRP A 514 -3.39 8.82 2.02
CA TRP A 514 -3.04 10.01 2.83
C TRP A 514 -3.01 9.74 4.34
N SER A 515 -3.86 8.86 4.87
CA SER A 515 -3.96 8.62 6.33
C SER A 515 -3.07 7.48 6.84
N LYS A 516 -2.56 6.61 5.97
CA LYS A 516 -1.76 5.43 6.33
C LYS A 516 -0.39 5.41 5.63
N VAL A 517 -0.39 5.48 4.30
CA VAL A 517 0.82 5.31 3.47
C VAL A 517 1.75 6.52 3.52
N VAL A 518 1.20 7.74 3.43
CA VAL A 518 1.99 8.98 3.56
C VAL A 518 2.68 9.05 4.94
N PRO A 519 2.00 8.79 6.09
CA PRO A 519 2.66 8.64 7.38
C PRO A 519 3.74 7.55 7.42
N HIS A 520 3.52 6.37 6.82
CA HIS A 520 4.55 5.32 6.73
C HIS A 520 5.81 5.85 6.03
N PHE A 521 5.67 6.49 4.87
CA PHE A 521 6.81 7.07 4.15
C PHE A 521 7.45 8.27 4.87
N GLN A 522 6.71 9.04 5.68
CA GLN A 522 7.29 10.04 6.60
C GLN A 522 8.20 9.35 7.64
N GLY A 523 7.78 8.21 8.20
CA GLY A 523 8.59 7.39 9.11
C GLY A 523 9.87 6.85 8.44
N VAL A 524 9.74 6.36 7.19
CA VAL A 524 10.89 5.91 6.38
C VAL A 524 11.90 7.04 6.17
N ASN A 525 11.42 8.24 5.81
CA ASN A 525 12.28 9.43 5.64
C ASN A 525 12.94 9.86 6.94
N ALA A 526 12.21 9.85 8.06
CA ALA A 526 12.74 10.22 9.37
C ALA A 526 13.88 9.28 9.81
N TYR A 527 13.73 7.96 9.64
CA TYR A 527 14.83 7.03 9.92
C TYR A 527 16.01 7.27 8.98
N MET A 528 15.78 7.33 7.67
CA MET A 528 16.83 7.55 6.67
C MET A 528 17.63 8.82 6.95
N ALA A 529 16.97 9.92 7.33
CA ALA A 529 17.64 11.16 7.72
C ALA A 529 18.47 10.99 9.01
N ALA A 530 17.93 10.31 10.03
CA ALA A 530 18.63 10.05 11.29
C ALA A 530 19.92 9.24 11.13
N VAL A 531 20.01 8.36 10.11
CA VAL A 531 21.22 7.58 9.77
C VAL A 531 22.08 8.22 8.65
N GLY A 532 21.86 9.50 8.32
CA GLY A 532 22.68 10.23 7.35
C GLY A 532 22.42 9.87 5.88
N SER A 533 21.16 9.56 5.56
CA SER A 533 20.60 9.26 4.23
C SER A 533 21.49 8.35 3.37
N PRO A 534 21.78 7.11 3.82
CA PRO A 534 22.70 6.22 3.14
C PRO A 534 22.15 5.63 1.84
N TYR A 535 20.83 5.57 1.68
CA TYR A 535 20.13 5.04 0.50
C TYR A 535 19.03 6.00 0.06
N ARG A 536 18.63 5.90 -1.22
CA ARG A 536 17.51 6.65 -1.78
C ARG A 536 16.21 5.87 -1.59
N ILE A 537 15.13 6.59 -1.32
CA ILE A 537 13.81 6.00 -1.06
C ILE A 537 13.06 5.87 -2.38
N GLY A 538 12.70 4.62 -2.72
CA GLY A 538 11.73 4.28 -3.76
C GLY A 538 10.46 3.69 -3.14
N ILE A 539 9.38 3.67 -3.91
CA ILE A 539 8.10 3.04 -3.53
C ILE A 539 7.73 1.96 -4.55
N TYR A 540 7.23 0.82 -4.07
CA TYR A 540 6.45 -0.11 -4.89
C TYR A 540 4.96 -0.02 -4.54
N SER A 541 4.10 0.37 -5.48
CA SER A 541 2.64 0.42 -5.28
C SER A 541 1.90 0.78 -6.59
N ALA A 542 0.58 0.92 -6.48
CA ALA A 542 -0.30 1.41 -7.55
C ALA A 542 0.08 2.83 -8.01
N ARG A 543 -0.26 3.18 -9.25
CA ARG A 543 0.06 4.49 -9.89
C ARG A 543 -0.30 5.69 -9.01
N ASN A 544 -1.52 5.73 -8.47
CA ASN A 544 -2.01 6.81 -7.60
C ASN A 544 -1.16 6.94 -6.32
N THR A 545 -0.92 5.83 -5.63
CA THR A 545 -0.13 5.79 -4.38
C THR A 545 1.30 6.27 -4.63
N CYS A 546 1.95 5.75 -5.68
CA CYS A 546 3.27 6.17 -6.10
C CYS A 546 3.32 7.67 -6.45
N GLY A 547 2.33 8.18 -7.18
CA GLY A 547 2.20 9.59 -7.54
C GLY A 547 2.05 10.51 -6.32
N ILE A 548 1.18 10.15 -5.37
CA ILE A 548 0.94 10.91 -4.13
C ILE A 548 2.21 10.96 -3.27
N VAL A 549 2.80 9.81 -2.95
CA VAL A 549 4.00 9.73 -2.10
C VAL A 549 5.18 10.47 -2.74
N SER A 550 5.34 10.37 -4.06
CA SER A 550 6.38 11.10 -4.79
C SER A 550 6.15 12.61 -4.83
N ALA A 551 4.91 13.06 -5.00
CA ALA A 551 4.56 14.49 -4.99
C ALA A 551 4.65 15.13 -3.58
N GLN A 552 4.66 14.32 -2.51
CA GLN A 552 5.03 14.77 -1.16
C GLN A 552 6.56 14.82 -0.94
N GLY A 553 7.38 14.46 -1.93
CA GLY A 553 8.83 14.42 -1.82
C GLY A 553 9.36 13.25 -0.97
N LEU A 554 8.50 12.29 -0.61
CA LEU A 554 8.85 11.20 0.31
C LEU A 554 9.45 9.98 -0.39
N ALA A 555 9.29 9.85 -1.71
CA ALA A 555 9.99 8.88 -2.55
C ALA A 555 10.46 9.55 -3.84
N SER A 556 11.64 9.18 -4.34
CA SER A 556 12.22 9.78 -5.56
C SER A 556 12.28 8.84 -6.76
N SER A 557 11.79 7.60 -6.61
CA SER A 557 11.57 6.67 -7.72
C SER A 557 10.37 5.75 -7.44
N SER A 558 9.66 5.34 -8.49
CA SER A 558 8.50 4.46 -8.39
C SER A 558 8.74 3.15 -9.14
N PHE A 559 8.40 2.03 -8.50
CA PHE A 559 8.24 0.71 -9.07
C PHE A 559 6.73 0.41 -9.10
N VAL A 560 6.10 0.41 -10.26
CA VAL A 560 4.65 0.48 -10.36
C VAL A 560 4.03 -0.92 -10.42
N SER A 561 3.07 -1.21 -9.55
CA SER A 561 2.37 -2.51 -9.48
C SER A 561 1.23 -2.61 -10.52
N ASP A 562 1.53 -2.39 -11.79
CA ASP A 562 0.51 -2.18 -12.85
C ASP A 562 -0.21 -3.47 -13.28
N MET A 563 0.38 -4.63 -13.04
CA MET A 563 -0.26 -5.95 -13.21
C MET A 563 -1.43 -6.20 -12.27
N SER A 564 -1.51 -5.46 -11.16
CA SER A 564 -2.67 -5.42 -10.26
C SER A 564 -3.79 -4.58 -10.89
N THR A 565 -4.34 -5.05 -12.02
CA THR A 565 -5.40 -4.39 -12.80
C THR A 565 -6.71 -4.15 -12.03
N GLY A 566 -6.92 -4.87 -10.92
CA GLY A 566 -8.05 -4.65 -10.02
C GLY A 566 -7.89 -3.46 -9.07
N TYR A 567 -6.66 -3.00 -8.82
CA TYR A 567 -6.38 -1.96 -7.84
C TYR A 567 -7.00 -0.62 -8.26
N SER A 568 -7.71 0.02 -7.33
CA SER A 568 -8.31 1.34 -7.50
C SER A 568 -7.31 2.41 -7.94
N GLY A 569 -6.09 2.38 -7.37
CA GLY A 569 -5.02 3.32 -7.68
C GLY A 569 -4.40 3.16 -9.08
N ASN A 570 -4.76 2.12 -9.84
CA ASN A 570 -4.28 1.88 -11.20
C ASN A 570 -5.29 2.29 -12.29
N LEU A 571 -6.55 2.53 -11.93
CA LEU A 571 -7.65 2.67 -12.90
C LEU A 571 -7.95 4.14 -13.23
N GLY A 572 -7.46 4.58 -14.40
CA GLY A 572 -7.55 5.96 -14.86
C GLY A 572 -6.51 6.90 -14.23
N TYR A 573 -5.39 6.34 -13.77
CA TYR A 573 -4.23 7.10 -13.28
C TYR A 573 -3.05 6.96 -14.26
N PRO A 574 -2.26 8.02 -14.48
CA PRO A 574 -1.06 7.96 -15.32
C PRO A 574 0.13 7.36 -14.57
N LEU A 575 1.13 6.87 -15.29
CA LEU A 575 2.41 6.47 -14.70
C LEU A 575 3.05 7.67 -13.96
N PRO A 576 3.56 7.49 -12.73
CA PRO A 576 4.27 8.53 -12.00
C PRO A 576 5.46 9.07 -12.80
N SER A 577 5.72 10.37 -12.77
CA SER A 577 6.80 11.00 -13.56
C SER A 577 8.22 10.52 -13.20
N ASN A 578 8.37 9.80 -12.10
CA ASN A 578 9.61 9.19 -11.59
C ASN A 578 9.61 7.64 -11.67
N TRP A 579 8.70 7.03 -12.46
CA TRP A 579 8.67 5.58 -12.64
C TRP A 579 10.01 5.07 -13.20
N ALA A 580 10.58 4.05 -12.56
CA ALA A 580 11.80 3.36 -12.99
C ALA A 580 11.47 1.98 -13.56
N PHE A 581 10.57 1.28 -12.87
CA PHE A 581 10.09 -0.06 -13.21
C PHE A 581 8.56 -0.06 -13.25
N ASP A 582 7.99 -0.83 -14.17
CA ASP A 582 6.55 -0.97 -14.42
C ASP A 582 6.25 -2.48 -14.54
N GLN A 583 5.61 -3.05 -13.51
CA GLN A 583 5.34 -4.49 -13.38
C GLN A 583 4.07 -4.86 -14.15
N ILE A 584 4.19 -5.70 -15.18
CA ILE A 584 3.11 -5.90 -16.16
C ILE A 584 2.61 -7.34 -16.31
N GLN A 585 3.35 -8.34 -15.85
CA GLN A 585 3.00 -9.75 -16.07
C GLN A 585 3.73 -10.72 -15.12
N GLU A 586 2.99 -11.42 -14.25
CA GLU A 586 3.45 -12.64 -13.57
C GLU A 586 3.44 -13.83 -14.54
N TYR A 587 4.50 -14.62 -14.58
CA TYR A 587 4.52 -15.92 -15.25
C TYR A 587 5.63 -16.86 -14.74
N THR A 588 5.51 -18.16 -15.05
CA THR A 588 6.59 -19.13 -14.81
C THR A 588 7.57 -19.10 -15.98
N ASN A 589 8.84 -18.84 -15.72
CA ASN A 589 9.89 -18.74 -16.74
C ASN A 589 10.33 -20.10 -17.32
N SER A 590 11.26 -20.06 -18.27
CA SER A 590 11.81 -21.26 -18.94
C SER A 590 12.49 -22.26 -17.98
N ALA A 591 13.01 -21.79 -16.84
CA ALA A 591 13.61 -22.60 -15.78
C ALA A 591 12.60 -23.12 -14.74
N GLY A 592 11.31 -22.83 -14.88
CA GLY A 592 10.25 -23.42 -14.05
C GLY A 592 9.98 -22.71 -12.71
N PHE A 593 10.41 -21.46 -12.54
CA PHE A 593 10.06 -20.65 -11.36
C PHE A 593 9.29 -19.37 -11.75
N GLY A 594 8.44 -18.89 -10.83
CA GLY A 594 7.65 -17.67 -11.02
C GLY A 594 8.52 -16.41 -10.97
N ILE A 595 8.28 -15.51 -11.92
CA ILE A 595 8.86 -14.17 -12.01
C ILE A 595 7.78 -13.17 -12.46
N ASP A 596 7.99 -11.91 -12.11
CA ASP A 596 7.18 -10.79 -12.57
C ASP A 596 8.01 -9.96 -13.57
N LYS A 597 7.44 -9.72 -14.76
CA LYS A 597 8.07 -8.94 -15.84
C LYS A 597 7.94 -7.44 -15.55
N ASN A 598 9.07 -6.74 -15.60
CA ASN A 598 9.19 -5.31 -15.36
C ASN A 598 9.71 -4.57 -16.60
N VAL A 599 8.91 -3.64 -17.14
CA VAL A 599 9.37 -2.67 -18.15
C VAL A 599 10.21 -1.60 -17.45
N THR A 600 11.23 -1.08 -18.12
CA THR A 600 12.18 -0.11 -17.56
C THR A 600 12.08 1.23 -18.25
N SER A 601 12.03 2.35 -17.52
CA SER A 601 12.09 3.69 -18.09
C SER A 601 13.52 4.18 -18.42
N GLY A 602 14.54 3.40 -18.04
CA GLY A 602 15.94 3.80 -18.12
C GLY A 602 16.40 4.76 -17.02
N ARG A 603 15.51 5.27 -16.15
CA ARG A 603 15.85 6.22 -15.07
C ARG A 603 16.70 5.61 -13.96
N TYR A 604 16.62 4.30 -13.78
CA TYR A 604 17.44 3.54 -12.84
C TYR A 604 17.60 2.12 -13.36
N MET A 605 18.84 1.63 -13.38
CA MET A 605 19.20 0.35 -14.00
C MET A 605 19.68 -0.70 -12.99
N GLY A 606 19.50 -0.44 -11.69
CA GLY A 606 20.11 -1.23 -10.63
C GLY A 606 21.62 -1.00 -10.49
N PHE A 607 22.22 -1.76 -9.57
CA PHE A 607 23.66 -1.78 -9.32
C PHE A 607 24.26 -3.16 -9.67
N SER A 608 25.54 -3.19 -10.03
CA SER A 608 26.27 -4.39 -10.51
C SER A 608 27.52 -4.72 -9.69
N SER A 609 27.68 -4.11 -8.52
CA SER A 609 28.77 -4.38 -7.57
C SER A 609 28.36 -4.07 -6.12
N VAL A 610 29.07 -4.64 -5.15
CA VAL A 610 28.93 -4.34 -3.71
C VAL A 610 30.08 -3.47 -3.22
N THR A 611 29.85 -2.74 -2.13
CA THR A 611 30.90 -2.09 -1.34
C THR A 611 31.25 -3.00 -0.15
N GLU A 612 32.47 -3.52 -0.11
CA GLU A 612 32.93 -4.33 1.03
C GLU A 612 33.17 -3.48 2.29
N GLY A 613 33.09 -4.13 3.46
CA GLY A 613 33.46 -3.50 4.74
C GLY A 613 32.52 -2.39 5.24
N GLN A 614 31.33 -2.23 4.65
CA GLN A 614 30.33 -1.30 5.16
C GLN A 614 29.86 -1.69 6.57
N VAL A 615 29.76 -0.70 7.47
CA VAL A 615 29.23 -0.85 8.83
C VAL A 615 27.94 -0.02 8.96
N PRO A 616 26.81 -0.59 9.45
CA PRO A 616 25.57 0.16 9.64
C PRO A 616 25.76 1.43 10.49
N PRO A 617 25.16 2.57 10.11
CA PRO A 617 25.22 3.78 10.93
C PRO A 617 24.48 3.54 12.25
N GLY A 618 25.13 3.82 13.39
CA GLY A 618 24.53 3.59 14.70
C GLY A 618 24.53 2.11 15.14
N ALA A 619 25.52 1.32 14.72
CA ALA A 619 25.71 -0.09 15.12
C ALA A 619 25.96 -0.30 16.64
N CYS A 620 24.92 -0.07 17.45
CA CYS A 620 24.71 -0.77 18.71
C CYS A 620 23.83 -1.98 18.39
N TYR A 621 24.40 -3.19 18.41
CA TYR A 621 23.70 -4.40 17.99
C TYR A 621 22.51 -4.72 18.91
N LEU A 622 21.28 -4.56 18.40
CA LEU A 622 20.14 -5.34 18.84
C LEU A 622 20.23 -6.70 18.15
N VAL A 623 20.76 -7.69 18.87
CA VAL A 623 20.86 -9.07 18.39
C VAL A 623 19.48 -9.74 18.48
N ASP A 624 19.13 -10.49 17.43
CA ASP A 624 17.86 -11.19 17.30
C ASP A 624 17.54 -12.11 18.50
N LEU A 625 16.34 -11.94 19.07
CA LEU A 625 15.90 -12.63 20.28
C LEU A 625 15.54 -14.11 20.03
N ASP A 626 15.26 -14.50 18.78
CA ASP A 626 14.89 -15.90 18.49
C ASP A 626 16.05 -16.88 18.70
N TYR A 627 17.30 -16.41 18.62
CA TYR A 627 18.49 -17.21 18.96
C TYR A 627 18.60 -17.55 20.46
N TYR A 628 17.87 -16.83 21.33
CA TYR A 628 17.88 -17.08 22.78
C TYR A 628 16.88 -18.14 23.25
N SER A 629 15.90 -18.52 22.42
CA SER A 629 14.90 -19.54 22.77
C SER A 629 15.53 -20.91 23.10
N THR A 630 16.64 -21.26 22.44
CA THR A 630 17.42 -22.49 22.64
C THR A 630 18.36 -22.44 23.86
N LEU A 631 18.64 -21.24 24.40
CA LEU A 631 19.50 -21.06 25.57
C LEU A 631 18.73 -21.12 26.91
N LYS A 632 17.40 -20.90 26.91
CA LYS A 632 16.55 -20.95 28.12
C LYS A 632 16.53 -22.32 28.82
N GLU A 633 16.83 -23.43 28.14
CA GLU A 633 16.66 -24.79 28.70
C GLU A 633 17.87 -25.36 29.48
N SER A 634 18.98 -24.62 29.65
CA SER A 634 20.12 -25.12 30.43
C SER A 634 20.65 -24.12 31.48
N THR A 635 20.09 -24.17 32.68
CA THR A 635 20.56 -23.40 33.85
C THR A 635 21.99 -23.75 34.32
N SER A 636 22.62 -24.74 33.70
CA SER A 636 24.05 -25.05 33.83
C SER A 636 24.98 -24.19 32.95
N THR A 637 24.52 -23.67 31.81
CA THR A 637 25.40 -23.02 30.79
C THR A 637 25.58 -21.51 30.98
N MET A 638 24.66 -20.81 31.66
CA MET A 638 24.87 -19.40 32.07
C MET A 638 26.10 -19.19 32.97
N ARG A 639 26.76 -20.25 33.42
CA ARG A 639 28.03 -20.16 34.15
C ARG A 639 29.22 -19.81 33.24
N ASP A 640 29.12 -20.04 31.94
CA ASP A 640 30.23 -19.95 31.00
C ASP A 640 30.05 -18.73 30.09
N ILE A 641 30.18 -17.53 30.68
CA ILE A 641 30.24 -16.30 29.91
C ILE A 641 31.54 -16.34 29.10
N LEU A 642 31.42 -16.47 27.78
CA LEU A 642 32.49 -16.68 26.81
C LEU A 642 33.44 -15.47 26.62
N TRP A 643 33.67 -14.65 27.64
CA TRP A 643 34.65 -13.56 27.54
C TRP A 643 36.05 -14.11 27.27
N SER A 644 36.72 -13.54 26.27
CA SER A 644 38.13 -13.79 26.01
C SER A 644 38.87 -12.47 25.76
N ASP A 645 40.01 -12.29 26.44
CA ASP A 645 40.83 -11.07 26.31
C ASP A 645 41.46 -10.91 24.92
N ASP A 646 41.50 -11.97 24.11
CA ASP A 646 42.01 -11.95 22.74
C ASP A 646 41.11 -11.21 21.75
N TRP A 647 39.84 -10.95 22.09
CA TRP A 647 38.86 -10.22 21.25
C TRP A 647 39.35 -8.84 20.83
N LEU A 648 40.11 -8.16 21.70
CA LEU A 648 40.72 -6.86 21.43
C LEU A 648 41.82 -6.91 20.34
N GLY A 649 42.22 -8.10 19.90
CA GLY A 649 43.11 -8.35 18.75
C GLY A 649 42.46 -9.09 17.57
N ARG A 650 41.15 -9.35 17.63
CA ARG A 650 40.40 -9.97 16.52
C ARG A 650 39.84 -8.91 15.56
N SER A 651 39.06 -9.34 14.56
CA SER A 651 38.37 -8.40 13.67
C SER A 651 37.39 -7.52 14.45
N SER A 652 37.05 -6.35 13.91
CA SER A 652 36.05 -5.46 14.52
C SER A 652 34.68 -6.11 14.71
N ALA A 653 34.32 -7.07 13.84
CA ALA A 653 33.11 -7.87 13.96
C ALA A 653 33.16 -8.85 15.14
N ASP A 654 34.27 -9.58 15.31
CA ASP A 654 34.47 -10.49 16.45
C ASP A 654 34.50 -9.74 17.78
N TYR A 655 35.15 -8.57 17.80
CA TYR A 655 35.20 -7.68 18.95
C TYR A 655 33.80 -7.17 19.34
N GLY A 656 33.02 -6.71 18.36
CA GLY A 656 31.64 -6.26 18.59
C GLY A 656 30.71 -7.36 19.09
N SER A 657 30.79 -8.56 18.48
CA SER A 657 30.01 -9.74 18.87
C SER A 657 30.32 -10.19 20.30
N GLY A 658 31.61 -10.23 20.67
CA GLY A 658 32.05 -10.55 22.03
C GLY A 658 31.56 -9.53 23.06
N LEU A 659 31.73 -8.23 22.76
CA LEU A 659 31.29 -7.15 23.63
C LEU A 659 29.76 -7.17 23.87
N ALA A 660 28.97 -7.41 22.83
CA ALA A 660 27.52 -7.55 22.94
C ALA A 660 27.13 -8.74 23.82
N THR A 661 27.76 -9.90 23.62
CA THR A 661 27.53 -11.11 24.42
C THR A 661 27.81 -10.87 25.90
N ALA A 662 28.92 -10.19 26.22
CA ALA A 662 29.28 -9.84 27.59
C ALA A 662 28.31 -8.83 28.22
N ALA A 663 27.90 -7.80 27.47
CA ALA A 663 26.94 -6.80 27.92
C ALA A 663 25.57 -7.43 28.25
N MET A 664 25.05 -8.32 27.40
CA MET A 664 23.79 -9.01 27.63
C MET A 664 23.83 -9.91 28.87
N ALA A 665 24.90 -10.68 29.05
CA ALA A 665 25.08 -11.54 30.22
C ALA A 665 25.12 -10.73 31.53
N LEU A 666 25.86 -9.62 31.55
CA LEU A 666 25.94 -8.72 32.71
C LEU A 666 24.60 -8.03 33.02
N SER A 667 23.83 -7.63 32.00
CA SER A 667 22.49 -7.07 32.17
C SER A 667 21.50 -8.06 32.78
N ALA A 668 21.53 -9.33 32.34
CA ALA A 668 20.69 -10.38 32.92
C ALA A 668 21.02 -10.67 34.40
N LEU A 669 22.31 -10.61 34.77
CA LEU A 669 22.75 -10.70 36.17
C LEU A 669 22.29 -9.47 36.99
N ALA A 670 22.35 -8.27 36.42
CA ALA A 670 21.92 -7.03 37.06
C ALA A 670 20.42 -6.98 37.34
N TYR A 671 19.61 -7.60 36.48
CA TYR A 671 18.15 -7.72 36.64
C TYR A 671 17.74 -8.80 37.66
N SER A 672 18.60 -9.76 37.97
CA SER A 672 18.29 -10.89 38.86
C SER A 672 18.78 -10.69 40.30
N ASP A 673 20.07 -10.39 40.51
CA ASP A 673 20.61 -10.04 41.84
C ASP A 673 21.96 -9.31 41.74
N SER A 674 22.11 -8.23 42.51
CA SER A 674 23.38 -7.58 42.86
C SER A 674 24.55 -8.54 43.11
N GLY A 675 24.34 -9.59 43.92
CA GLY A 675 25.40 -10.55 44.25
C GLY A 675 25.94 -11.29 43.02
N LEU A 676 25.09 -11.47 42.00
CA LEU A 676 25.43 -12.16 40.77
C LEU A 676 26.20 -11.29 39.78
N VAL A 677 26.00 -9.96 39.79
CA VAL A 677 26.78 -9.02 38.95
C VAL A 677 28.27 -9.10 39.28
N SER A 678 28.61 -9.04 40.57
CA SER A 678 30.00 -9.14 41.03
C SER A 678 30.63 -10.49 40.68
N ALA A 679 29.86 -11.59 40.78
CA ALA A 679 30.33 -12.92 40.38
C ALA A 679 30.51 -13.06 38.85
N GLY A 680 29.64 -12.43 38.05
CA GLY A 680 29.76 -12.37 36.59
C GLY A 680 31.00 -11.60 36.13
N LEU A 681 31.25 -10.44 36.73
CA LEU A 681 32.45 -9.63 36.48
C LEU A 681 33.74 -10.42 36.77
N GLN A 682 33.80 -11.15 37.90
CA GLN A 682 34.95 -12.01 38.22
C GLN A 682 35.15 -13.13 37.19
N LYS A 683 34.06 -13.73 36.69
CA LYS A 683 34.11 -14.79 35.67
C LYS A 683 34.64 -14.32 34.32
N ILE A 684 34.34 -13.09 33.91
CA ILE A 684 34.90 -12.48 32.69
C ILE A 684 36.28 -11.83 32.93
N GLY A 685 36.96 -12.21 34.02
CA GLY A 685 38.36 -11.87 34.28
C GLY A 685 38.60 -10.50 34.89
N PHE A 686 37.60 -9.82 35.45
CA PHE A 686 37.88 -8.66 36.31
C PHE A 686 38.41 -9.13 37.67
N PRO A 687 39.58 -8.65 38.14
CA PRO A 687 40.07 -8.95 39.47
C PRO A 687 39.04 -8.63 40.56
N SER A 688 38.90 -9.47 41.57
CA SER A 688 37.95 -9.22 42.68
C SER A 688 38.20 -7.88 43.38
N GLY A 689 39.47 -7.50 43.57
CA GLY A 689 39.88 -6.20 44.11
C GLY A 689 39.74 -5.01 43.16
N SER A 690 39.22 -5.19 41.94
CA SER A 690 38.91 -4.10 41.01
C SER A 690 37.42 -3.90 40.78
N ILE A 691 36.56 -4.67 41.46
CA ILE A 691 35.10 -4.58 41.37
C ILE A 691 34.57 -3.80 42.58
N PHE A 692 33.87 -2.71 42.29
CA PHE A 692 33.35 -1.76 43.27
C PHE A 692 31.84 -1.68 43.11
N SER A 693 31.12 -2.20 44.10
CA SER A 693 29.66 -2.11 44.17
C SER A 693 29.23 -1.06 45.20
N GLY A 694 28.08 -0.45 44.96
CA GLY A 694 27.49 0.52 45.88
C GLY A 694 26.06 0.87 45.51
N SER A 695 25.49 1.82 46.24
CA SER A 695 24.20 2.42 45.93
C SER A 695 24.14 3.88 46.36
N VAL A 696 23.38 4.67 45.63
CA VAL A 696 23.03 6.05 45.97
C VAL A 696 21.66 6.03 46.63
N ALA A 697 21.53 6.67 47.80
CA ALA A 697 20.28 6.76 48.54
C ALA A 697 19.45 7.97 48.09
N GLY A 698 18.14 7.78 47.92
CA GLY A 698 17.20 8.82 47.50
C GLY A 698 15.79 8.26 47.27
N GLU A 699 14.87 9.09 46.78
CA GLU A 699 13.59 8.61 46.22
C GLU A 699 13.87 7.81 44.95
N GLY A 700 13.83 6.47 45.06
CA GLY A 700 14.38 5.59 44.03
C GLY A 700 15.87 5.33 44.21
N PRO A 701 16.28 4.50 45.19
CA PRO A 701 17.68 4.10 45.31
C PRO A 701 18.17 3.45 44.02
N VAL A 702 19.42 3.72 43.66
CA VAL A 702 20.09 3.19 42.46
C VAL A 702 21.36 2.49 42.90
N GLY A 703 21.51 1.22 42.50
CA GLY A 703 22.72 0.44 42.71
C GLY A 703 23.66 0.56 41.51
N TYR A 704 24.96 0.47 41.75
CA TYR A 704 25.97 0.47 40.69
C TYR A 704 27.07 -0.56 40.96
N HIS A 705 27.71 -1.01 39.87
CA HIS A 705 28.93 -1.80 39.88
C HIS A 705 29.91 -1.21 38.87
N PHE A 706 31.11 -0.87 39.31
CA PHE A 706 32.22 -0.45 38.45
C PHE A 706 33.32 -1.51 38.52
N ALA A 707 33.95 -1.83 37.39
CA ALA A 707 35.05 -2.79 37.34
C ALA A 707 36.11 -2.38 36.33
N SER A 708 37.39 -2.58 36.65
CA SER A 708 38.50 -2.31 35.72
C SER A 708 39.49 -3.47 35.64
N LYS A 709 40.01 -3.75 34.45
CA LYS A 709 41.12 -4.70 34.27
C LYS A 709 42.08 -4.21 33.21
N ARG A 710 43.35 -4.57 33.34
CA ARG A 710 44.32 -4.42 32.25
C ARG A 710 44.17 -5.58 31.29
N VAL A 711 44.05 -5.27 30.02
CA VAL A 711 44.09 -6.26 28.94
C VAL A 711 45.28 -5.94 28.05
N THR A 712 46.07 -6.97 27.71
CA THR A 712 47.25 -6.86 26.85
C THR A 712 47.02 -7.66 25.58
N VAL A 713 47.17 -7.01 24.43
CA VAL A 713 47.06 -7.61 23.10
C VAL A 713 48.34 -7.31 22.33
N GLY A 714 49.10 -8.35 22.00
CA GLY A 714 50.44 -8.19 21.43
C GLY A 714 51.34 -7.40 22.39
N SER A 715 51.89 -6.28 21.91
CA SER A 715 52.70 -5.35 22.70
C SER A 715 51.90 -4.21 23.35
N SER A 716 50.59 -4.10 23.07
CA SER A 716 49.73 -3.01 23.55
C SER A 716 48.97 -3.41 24.81
N THR A 717 48.99 -2.56 25.83
CA THR A 717 48.20 -2.76 27.07
C THR A 717 47.20 -1.61 27.24
N ALA A 718 45.94 -1.93 27.50
CA ALA A 718 44.86 -0.98 27.74
C ALA A 718 44.15 -1.26 29.07
N ASN A 719 43.68 -0.20 29.73
CA ASN A 719 42.75 -0.32 30.86
C ASN A 719 41.33 -0.43 30.30
N PHE A 720 40.68 -1.58 30.50
CA PHE A 720 39.27 -1.77 30.18
C PHE A 720 38.43 -1.54 31.42
N ALA A 721 37.43 -0.67 31.33
CA ALA A 721 36.54 -0.29 32.43
C ALA A 721 35.08 -0.53 32.04
N VAL A 722 34.28 -1.04 32.98
CA VAL A 722 32.86 -1.33 32.83
C VAL A 722 32.09 -0.66 33.97
N ALA A 723 30.94 -0.07 33.63
CA ALA A 723 29.98 0.46 34.59
C ALA A 723 28.60 -0.16 34.33
N ILE A 724 27.96 -0.65 35.39
CA ILE A 724 26.64 -1.27 35.39
C ILE A 724 25.79 -0.52 36.41
N ILE A 725 24.62 -0.03 36.01
CA ILE A 725 23.72 0.78 36.84
C ILE A 725 22.36 0.06 36.90
N ARG A 726 21.73 0.01 38.07
CA ARG A 726 20.42 -0.62 38.30
C ARG A 726 19.50 0.25 39.15
N GLY A 727 18.22 0.36 38.80
CA GLY A 727 17.20 0.84 39.75
C GLY A 727 17.00 -0.18 40.88
N THR A 728 16.69 0.27 42.09
CA THR A 728 16.45 -0.64 43.24
C THR A 728 15.21 -0.31 44.05
N SER A 729 14.18 0.32 43.46
CA SER A 729 12.83 0.32 44.06
C SER A 729 11.70 0.45 43.04
N ASN A 730 10.65 -0.32 43.28
CA ASN A 730 9.46 -0.46 42.45
C ASN A 730 8.77 0.88 42.14
N ARG A 731 8.81 1.85 43.06
CA ARG A 731 8.10 3.13 42.87
C ARG A 731 8.77 4.04 41.83
N ALA A 732 10.10 4.09 41.81
CA ALA A 732 10.84 4.85 40.80
C ALA A 732 10.80 4.18 39.42
N GLU A 733 10.71 2.86 39.37
CA GLU A 733 10.37 2.09 38.15
C GLU A 733 9.00 2.49 37.58
N TRP A 734 8.01 2.77 38.42
CA TRP A 734 6.68 3.20 37.99
C TRP A 734 6.62 4.68 37.60
N GLU A 735 7.19 5.58 38.40
CA GLU A 735 7.20 7.02 38.12
C GLU A 735 8.06 7.37 36.88
N SER A 736 9.02 6.52 36.50
CA SER A 736 9.80 6.65 35.25
C SER A 736 9.02 6.28 33.98
N ASN A 737 7.86 5.61 34.08
CA ASN A 737 7.20 4.95 32.95
C ASN A 737 5.77 5.44 32.66
N MET A 738 5.23 6.37 33.46
CA MET A 738 3.77 6.59 33.55
C MET A 738 3.26 8.02 33.29
N ASP A 739 4.10 8.98 32.83
CA ASP A 739 3.57 10.26 32.30
C ASP A 739 4.33 10.74 31.05
N MET A 740 3.71 10.50 29.89
CA MET A 740 4.05 11.14 28.61
C MET A 740 2.80 11.71 27.92
N SER A 741 1.69 11.87 28.65
CA SER A 741 0.37 12.23 28.10
C SER A 741 -0.33 13.38 28.84
N GLY A 742 0.45 14.25 29.50
CA GLY A 742 -0.02 15.49 30.13
C GLY A 742 0.09 16.72 29.23
N GLY A 743 -0.87 16.94 28.34
CA GLY A 743 -0.95 18.15 27.51
C GLY A 743 -1.41 19.41 28.27
N SER A 744 -0.62 19.95 29.21
CA SER A 744 -0.59 21.39 29.54
C SER A 744 0.46 21.74 30.62
N ALA A 745 1.08 22.91 30.44
CA ALA A 745 2.06 23.60 31.29
C ALA A 745 2.17 23.19 32.78
N THR A 746 3.30 22.60 33.18
CA THR A 746 4.46 23.33 33.76
C THR A 746 5.61 22.38 34.11
N ALA A 747 6.85 22.90 34.13
CA ALA A 747 8.02 22.10 34.47
C ALA A 747 8.11 21.83 35.99
N SER A 748 7.78 20.61 36.41
CA SER A 748 8.29 20.01 37.65
C SER A 748 9.20 18.83 37.30
N GLU A 749 10.43 19.17 36.94
CA GLU A 749 11.50 18.26 36.55
C GLU A 749 11.71 17.08 37.53
N HIS A 750 11.90 15.86 37.00
CA HIS A 750 12.26 14.66 37.78
C HIS A 750 13.56 14.87 38.58
N ARG A 751 13.44 15.25 39.86
CA ARG A 751 14.59 15.40 40.76
C ARG A 751 15.24 14.06 41.11
N GLY A 752 14.45 13.01 41.35
CA GLY A 752 14.97 11.69 41.74
C GLY A 752 15.95 11.10 40.73
N PHE A 753 15.57 11.09 39.44
CA PHE A 753 16.42 10.56 38.37
C PHE A 753 17.70 11.38 38.17
N ARG A 754 17.62 12.71 38.31
CA ARG A 754 18.77 13.61 38.16
C ARG A 754 19.75 13.48 39.34
N LEU A 755 19.24 13.47 40.59
CA LEU A 755 20.04 13.23 41.80
C LEU A 755 20.70 11.84 41.81
N ALA A 756 20.01 10.82 41.27
CA ALA A 756 20.57 9.49 41.12
C ALA A 756 21.67 9.45 40.04
N THR A 757 21.49 10.12 38.88
CA THR A 757 22.57 10.21 37.88
C THR A 757 23.75 11.04 38.37
N ASP A 758 23.52 12.15 39.06
CA ASP A 758 24.59 13.00 39.60
C ASP A 758 25.41 12.24 40.66
N GLY A 759 24.75 11.57 41.63
CA GLY A 759 25.43 10.78 42.65
C GLY A 759 26.16 9.55 42.11
N VAL A 760 25.61 8.87 41.10
CA VAL A 760 26.29 7.75 40.42
C VAL A 760 27.44 8.27 39.55
N TYR A 761 27.31 9.44 38.93
CA TYR A 761 28.36 10.09 38.16
C TYR A 761 29.52 10.54 39.06
N GLU A 762 29.25 11.16 40.22
CA GLU A 762 30.28 11.49 41.21
C GLU A 762 31.02 10.24 41.71
N ALA A 763 30.28 9.17 42.03
CA ALA A 763 30.86 7.88 42.42
C ALA A 763 31.72 7.29 41.30
N PHE A 764 31.27 7.35 40.05
CA PHE A 764 32.00 6.88 38.87
C PHE A 764 33.26 7.69 38.60
N ILE A 765 33.20 9.03 38.66
CA ILE A 765 34.35 9.92 38.46
C ILE A 765 35.38 9.75 39.58
N SER A 766 34.93 9.65 40.84
CA SER A 766 35.79 9.34 41.99
C SER A 766 36.49 7.99 41.81
N TRP A 767 35.75 6.96 41.40
CA TRP A 767 36.30 5.64 41.11
C TRP A 767 37.32 5.64 39.96
N MET A 768 36.97 6.25 38.82
CA MET A 768 37.84 6.40 37.64
C MET A 768 39.16 7.07 37.99
N ASN A 769 39.11 8.16 38.77
CA ASN A 769 40.28 8.92 39.20
C ASN A 769 41.21 8.12 40.13
N ALA A 770 40.67 7.18 40.92
CA ALA A 770 41.45 6.37 41.86
C ALA A 770 41.92 5.02 41.29
N HIS A 771 41.30 4.49 40.23
CA HIS A 771 41.52 3.10 39.80
C HIS A 771 41.72 2.87 38.28
N VAL A 772 41.54 3.88 37.43
CA VAL A 772 41.58 3.70 35.94
C VAL A 772 42.59 4.62 35.23
N ARG A 773 42.95 5.76 35.83
CA ARG A 773 44.02 6.65 35.32
C ARG A 773 45.41 6.03 35.41
#